data_AF-A0A1A7Y6B7-F1
#
_entry.id   AF-A0A1A7Y6B7-F1
#
_cell.length_a   1.000
_cell.length_b   1.000
_cell.length_c   1.000
_cell.angle_alpha   90.00
_cell.angle_beta   90.00
_cell.angle_gamma   90.00
#
_symmetry.space_group_name_H-M   'P 1'
#
loop_
_entity.id
_entity.type
_entity.pdbx_description
1 polymer ?
#
loop_
_entity_poly.entity_id
_entity_poly.type
_entity_poly.pdbx_seq_one_letter_code
_entity_poly.pdbx_strand_id
1 'polypeptide(L)'
;MKEHKKTWQEAEDFCKAMGGHLMSIHSPADLENFAFQMSDPAWIGAKLKGTNEGFVWSDDSNFGFQNWGFGEPNNHNDNEHCAEVQFYYGRHWNDRHCEVYNDWVCQIRKGVTPKPEPALVVEKYNTTQDGWLIYNDSHYLINTDTLPMEAARAYCKRNFGELAVITAESERKFLWKQIAKGALNQYYIGMIVNLDKSFSWLDGTPVTYTAWEHNEPNFANNEENCVTIYKSMGFWNDINCGVELPFICKRNSNFVNTTMAPTTVPKGGCSPEWVSFQRKCYKLFTSNNKNWQDARTYCIQEGGNLVSIVNKLEQAFLTTQVLHYNDDLWIGMNDVNWEMRFLWTDSKAISYTNWAKGHPSQSIEGRYFDEAFDCVIMVGGANKLKGQWKVEDCGTTRGFICKKNVDSQIAVPATTVSSKTFHKIGNDSYQLVTEKLKWHEARRQCQADDADLASILNPVIQAFITLLISKHNKPIWIGLNNNVTGGRFKWVDNWLLTFTEWGKNEPKSNYGCVYIDVDQTWKTAPCTSTYYSICKRSPEVAPTEPPQLPGNCPESKKYRNWIPFRGHCYSFLSSKVENWAHATVACMRMGASLVSIEDPIEGTFIQQNLDLLQDVAKTFWIGLYKSFDGGWMWIDNNVLDYTNWKSGFPKSEMCVTVHSDSGQWSTSSCS
;
A
#
# COMPACT_ATOMS: atom_id res chain seq x y z
N MET A 1 30.77 -15.18 -4.65
CA MET A 1 31.37 -15.02 -3.31
C MET A 1 30.59 -15.66 -2.16
N LYS A 2 29.34 -16.16 -2.33
CA LYS A 2 28.58 -16.80 -1.22
C LYS A 2 28.76 -18.33 -1.07
N GLU A 3 29.35 -19.02 -2.05
CA GLU A 3 29.42 -20.50 -2.06
C GLU A 3 30.54 -21.10 -1.18
N HIS A 4 31.34 -20.27 -0.50
CA HIS A 4 32.48 -20.75 0.28
C HIS A 4 32.31 -20.67 1.80
N LYS A 5 31.35 -19.88 2.32
CA LYS A 5 31.15 -19.65 3.78
C LYS A 5 30.90 -20.96 4.54
N LYS A 6 31.32 -21.02 5.81
CA LYS A 6 31.30 -22.23 6.67
C LYS A 6 30.69 -21.94 8.04
N THR A 7 30.13 -22.98 8.67
CA THR A 7 29.85 -22.91 10.12
C THR A 7 31.17 -22.84 10.89
N TRP A 8 31.13 -22.46 12.17
CA TRP A 8 32.35 -22.37 12.97
C TRP A 8 33.09 -23.72 13.03
N GLN A 9 32.35 -24.81 13.19
CA GLN A 9 32.93 -26.16 13.26
C GLN A 9 33.52 -26.60 11.91
N GLU A 10 32.80 -26.36 10.81
CA GLU A 10 33.31 -26.64 9.46
C GLU A 10 34.57 -25.83 9.14
N ALA A 11 34.64 -24.57 9.60
CA ALA A 11 35.80 -23.70 9.43
C ALA A 11 37.01 -24.19 10.24
N GLU A 12 36.80 -24.59 11.49
CA GLU A 12 37.85 -25.19 12.33
C GLU A 12 38.37 -26.50 11.71
N ASP A 13 37.49 -27.38 11.26
CA ASP A 13 37.88 -28.65 10.63
C ASP A 13 38.63 -28.40 9.31
N PHE A 14 38.24 -27.38 8.55
CA PHE A 14 38.97 -26.94 7.35
C PHE A 14 40.38 -26.46 7.70
N CYS A 15 40.54 -25.62 8.73
CA CYS A 15 41.85 -25.15 9.17
C CYS A 15 42.73 -26.31 9.69
N LYS A 16 42.14 -27.25 10.45
CA LYS A 16 42.81 -28.47 10.92
C LYS A 16 43.32 -29.33 9.76
N ALA A 17 42.51 -29.51 8.73
CA ALA A 17 42.90 -30.28 7.56
C ALA A 17 44.08 -29.64 6.79
N MET A 18 44.18 -28.31 6.78
CA MET A 18 45.35 -27.58 6.24
C MET A 18 46.59 -27.61 7.16
N GLY A 19 46.47 -28.15 8.37
CA GLY A 19 47.56 -28.23 9.36
C GLY A 19 47.63 -27.05 10.33
N GLY A 20 46.52 -26.32 10.50
CA GLY A 20 46.38 -25.18 11.39
C GLY A 20 45.14 -25.25 12.27
N HIS A 21 44.71 -24.10 12.78
CA HIS A 21 43.47 -23.90 13.53
C HIS A 21 42.81 -22.60 13.05
N LEU A 22 41.58 -22.32 13.46
CA LEU A 22 41.06 -20.96 13.39
C LEU A 22 41.98 -20.00 14.16
N MET A 23 42.04 -18.75 13.70
CA MET A 23 42.93 -17.73 14.25
C MET A 23 42.67 -17.50 15.75
N SER A 24 43.73 -17.51 16.55
CA SER A 24 43.77 -17.01 17.92
C SER A 24 44.47 -15.65 17.94
N ILE A 25 43.99 -14.74 18.80
CA ILE A 25 44.43 -13.35 18.85
C ILE A 25 44.92 -13.06 20.27
N HIS A 26 46.18 -12.66 20.40
CA HIS A 26 46.84 -12.51 21.69
C HIS A 26 47.31 -11.08 21.98
N SER A 27 47.25 -10.20 20.99
CA SER A 27 47.64 -8.79 21.13
C SER A 27 47.03 -7.91 20.03
N PRO A 28 47.01 -6.58 20.21
CA PRO A 28 46.65 -5.65 19.14
C PRO A 28 47.53 -5.79 17.89
N ALA A 29 48.79 -6.18 18.03
CA ALA A 29 49.71 -6.36 16.90
C ALA A 29 49.29 -7.49 15.95
N ASP A 30 48.57 -8.49 16.46
CA ASP A 30 47.98 -9.56 15.65
C ASP A 30 46.86 -9.02 14.74
N LEU A 31 46.20 -7.93 15.15
CA LEU A 31 45.15 -7.26 14.37
C LEU A 31 45.71 -6.23 13.38
N GLU A 32 46.88 -5.64 13.65
CA GLU A 32 47.54 -4.63 12.82
C GLU A 32 48.18 -5.22 11.55
N ASN A 33 48.73 -6.44 11.62
CA ASN A 33 49.41 -7.09 10.51
C ASN A 33 48.49 -7.81 9.51
N PHE A 34 47.17 -7.82 9.76
CA PHE A 34 46.19 -8.45 8.88
C PHE A 34 45.82 -7.53 7.71
N ALA A 35 46.47 -7.78 6.57
CA ALA A 35 46.33 -7.03 5.31
C ALA A 35 45.22 -7.55 4.37
N PHE A 36 44.08 -8.00 4.91
CA PHE A 36 42.90 -8.26 4.08
C PHE A 36 41.82 -7.22 4.37
N GLN A 37 41.43 -6.48 3.33
CA GLN A 37 40.23 -5.65 3.33
C GLN A 37 38.99 -6.54 3.16
N MET A 38 38.68 -7.36 4.16
CA MET A 38 37.40 -8.07 4.20
C MET A 38 36.32 -7.08 4.62
N SER A 39 35.22 -7.02 3.87
CA SER A 39 34.04 -6.23 4.25
C SER A 39 33.16 -6.96 5.27
N ASP A 40 33.18 -8.29 5.22
CA ASP A 40 32.29 -9.17 5.98
C ASP A 40 33.02 -9.71 7.23
N PRO A 41 32.31 -9.93 8.36
CA PRO A 41 32.87 -10.60 9.53
C PRO A 41 33.42 -12.00 9.21
N ALA A 42 34.35 -12.49 10.04
CA ALA A 42 34.89 -13.84 9.88
C ALA A 42 35.05 -14.57 11.22
N TRP A 43 34.89 -15.89 11.18
CA TRP A 43 35.14 -16.77 12.32
C TRP A 43 36.59 -16.71 12.79
N ILE A 44 36.75 -16.67 14.11
CA ILE A 44 38.00 -16.82 14.85
C ILE A 44 37.88 -18.01 15.81
N GLY A 45 38.99 -18.50 16.34
CA GLY A 45 39.03 -19.76 17.09
C GLY A 45 38.39 -19.73 18.47
N ALA A 46 37.79 -18.62 18.88
CA ALA A 46 37.18 -18.49 20.20
C ALA A 46 35.79 -19.13 20.23
N LYS A 47 35.57 -20.02 21.19
CA LYS A 47 34.30 -20.73 21.43
C LYS A 47 34.03 -20.84 22.92
N LEU A 48 32.76 -20.72 23.31
CA LEU A 48 32.30 -20.91 24.68
C LEU A 48 32.41 -22.39 25.05
N LYS A 49 33.20 -22.72 26.08
CA LYS A 49 33.41 -24.11 26.54
C LYS A 49 32.36 -24.54 27.57
N GLY A 50 31.79 -23.58 28.30
CA GLY A 50 30.72 -23.76 29.25
C GLY A 50 30.44 -22.44 29.97
N THR A 51 29.25 -22.27 30.53
CA THR A 51 28.84 -21.02 31.19
C THR A 51 29.77 -20.60 32.35
N ASN A 52 30.40 -21.58 33.01
CA ASN A 52 31.35 -21.34 34.11
C ASN A 52 32.82 -21.27 33.67
N GLU A 53 33.15 -21.69 32.46
CA GLU A 53 34.53 -21.78 31.94
C GLU A 53 34.86 -20.66 30.94
N GLY A 54 33.86 -19.96 30.40
CA GLY A 54 34.03 -18.86 29.48
C GLY A 54 34.49 -19.30 28.08
N PHE A 55 34.94 -18.32 27.28
CA PHE A 55 35.48 -18.54 25.95
C PHE A 55 36.92 -19.07 26.02
N VAL A 56 37.24 -20.02 25.14
CA VAL A 56 38.57 -20.61 24.95
C VAL A 56 38.94 -20.62 23.47
N TRP A 57 40.24 -20.63 23.17
CA TRP A 57 40.73 -20.78 21.79
C TRP A 57 40.74 -22.25 21.34
N SER A 58 40.45 -22.49 20.06
CA SER A 58 40.41 -23.82 19.45
C SER A 58 41.78 -24.50 19.31
N ASP A 59 42.87 -23.74 19.45
CA ASP A 59 44.26 -24.19 19.42
C ASP A 59 44.87 -24.42 20.82
N ASP A 60 44.03 -24.40 21.87
CA ASP A 60 44.41 -24.52 23.30
C ASP A 60 45.37 -23.41 23.80
N SER A 61 45.50 -22.30 23.07
CA SER A 61 46.29 -21.16 23.51
C SER A 61 45.61 -20.34 24.62
N ASN A 62 46.38 -19.49 25.30
CA ASN A 62 45.87 -18.72 26.44
C ASN A 62 44.86 -17.65 26.01
N PHE A 63 43.64 -17.70 26.57
CA PHE A 63 42.58 -16.71 26.35
C PHE A 63 42.74 -15.46 27.25
N GLY A 64 43.87 -14.77 27.10
CA GLY A 64 44.24 -13.62 27.96
C GLY A 64 43.93 -12.23 27.37
N PHE A 65 43.97 -12.09 26.05
CA PHE A 65 43.62 -10.85 25.34
C PHE A 65 42.19 -10.95 24.83
N GLN A 66 41.43 -9.86 24.95
CA GLN A 66 40.03 -9.79 24.52
C GLN A 66 39.77 -8.44 23.86
N ASN A 67 39.07 -8.44 22.74
CA ASN A 67 38.70 -7.21 22.02
C ASN A 67 37.21 -7.22 21.66
N TRP A 68 36.34 -7.58 22.60
CA TRP A 68 34.89 -7.57 22.40
C TRP A 68 34.36 -6.19 22.02
N GLY A 69 33.31 -6.18 21.20
CA GLY A 69 32.55 -4.98 20.91
C GLY A 69 31.82 -4.44 22.13
N PHE A 70 31.36 -3.21 22.04
CA PHE A 70 30.51 -2.65 23.11
C PHE A 70 29.23 -3.48 23.24
N GLY A 71 29.00 -4.04 24.43
CA GLY A 71 27.86 -4.92 24.71
C GLY A 71 28.14 -6.41 24.53
N GLU A 72 29.30 -6.79 23.97
CA GLU A 72 29.67 -8.18 23.70
C GLU A 72 30.65 -8.76 24.76
N PRO A 73 30.68 -10.09 24.96
CA PRO A 73 29.75 -11.07 24.41
C PRO A 73 28.39 -11.03 25.12
N ASN A 74 27.29 -11.04 24.36
CA ASN A 74 25.94 -10.86 24.88
C ASN A 74 25.15 -12.17 25.02
N ASN A 75 25.65 -13.27 24.45
CA ASN A 75 25.02 -14.58 24.38
C ASN A 75 23.53 -14.54 23.91
N HIS A 76 23.25 -13.84 22.82
CA HIS A 76 21.88 -13.64 22.34
C HIS A 76 21.13 -14.96 22.16
N ASN A 77 19.89 -15.02 22.66
CA ASN A 77 19.05 -16.24 22.73
C ASN A 77 19.70 -17.47 23.41
N ASP A 78 20.68 -17.25 24.30
CA ASP A 78 21.44 -18.32 24.93
C ASP A 78 22.09 -19.29 23.90
N ASN A 79 22.50 -18.76 22.74
CA ASN A 79 22.91 -19.57 21.60
C ASN A 79 24.06 -18.97 20.77
N GLU A 80 24.72 -17.93 21.27
CA GLU A 80 25.87 -17.28 20.60
C GLU A 80 27.20 -17.79 21.19
N HIS A 81 27.49 -19.06 20.94
CA HIS A 81 28.62 -19.75 21.58
C HIS A 81 29.95 -19.68 20.81
N CYS A 82 30.04 -18.96 19.71
CA CYS A 82 31.24 -18.88 18.86
C CYS A 82 31.56 -17.44 18.50
N ALA A 83 32.84 -17.05 18.43
CA ALA A 83 33.20 -15.66 18.17
C ALA A 83 33.57 -15.41 16.71
N GLU A 84 33.12 -14.27 16.19
CA GLU A 84 33.57 -13.68 14.93
C GLU A 84 34.33 -12.37 15.19
N VAL A 85 35.22 -12.01 14.27
CA VAL A 85 35.85 -10.69 14.22
C VAL A 85 35.20 -9.85 13.14
N GLN A 86 34.81 -8.62 13.48
CA GLN A 86 34.33 -7.62 12.52
C GLN A 86 35.54 -6.85 11.98
N PHE A 87 35.59 -6.53 10.68
CA PHE A 87 36.76 -5.86 10.09
C PHE A 87 36.58 -4.35 9.87
N TYR A 88 35.37 -3.82 10.11
CA TYR A 88 35.15 -2.37 10.15
C TYR A 88 35.54 -1.84 11.55
N TYR A 89 36.05 -0.60 11.60
CA TYR A 89 36.38 0.21 12.79
C TYR A 89 36.71 -0.57 14.10
N GLY A 90 38.00 -0.67 14.45
CA GLY A 90 38.43 -1.18 15.78
C GLY A 90 38.59 -2.70 15.88
N ARG A 91 38.14 -3.45 14.86
CA ARG A 91 38.31 -4.91 14.74
C ARG A 91 37.76 -5.70 15.94
N HIS A 92 36.61 -5.26 16.41
CA HIS A 92 35.96 -5.80 17.60
C HIS A 92 35.37 -7.19 17.37
N TRP A 93 35.26 -7.96 18.43
CA TRP A 93 34.70 -9.31 18.41
C TRP A 93 33.21 -9.27 18.77
N ASN A 94 32.47 -10.18 18.16
CA ASN A 94 31.06 -10.42 18.42
C ASN A 94 30.89 -11.92 18.66
N ASP A 95 30.13 -12.32 19.68
CA ASP A 95 29.69 -13.70 19.78
C ASP A 95 28.49 -13.94 18.85
N ARG A 96 28.40 -15.15 18.32
CA ARG A 96 27.48 -15.47 17.24
C ARG A 96 27.11 -16.94 17.28
N HIS A 97 25.93 -17.26 16.77
CA HIS A 97 25.47 -18.64 16.68
C HIS A 97 26.41 -19.46 15.78
N CYS A 98 27.06 -20.48 16.35
CA CYS A 98 28.07 -21.32 15.70
C CYS A 98 27.68 -21.94 14.35
N GLU A 99 26.37 -22.10 14.07
CA GLU A 99 25.84 -22.70 12.84
C GLU A 99 25.62 -21.67 11.72
N VAL A 100 25.89 -20.38 11.94
CA VAL A 100 25.85 -19.34 10.91
C VAL A 100 26.94 -19.61 9.87
N TYR A 101 26.61 -19.46 8.58
CA TYR A 101 27.61 -19.48 7.52
C TYR A 101 28.35 -18.14 7.47
N ASN A 102 29.64 -18.15 7.82
CA ASN A 102 30.49 -16.97 7.83
C ASN A 102 31.76 -17.18 7.02
N ASP A 103 32.47 -16.10 6.73
CA ASP A 103 33.87 -16.21 6.30
C ASP A 103 34.74 -16.68 7.50
N TRP A 104 35.98 -17.09 7.28
CA TRP A 104 36.84 -17.57 8.36
C TRP A 104 38.32 -17.30 8.09
N VAL A 105 39.12 -17.30 9.16
CA VAL A 105 40.55 -17.09 9.08
C VAL A 105 41.28 -18.25 9.75
N CYS A 106 42.14 -18.94 9.00
CA CYS A 106 43.02 -19.96 9.54
C CYS A 106 44.39 -19.39 9.93
N GLN A 107 44.99 -19.93 10.98
CA GLN A 107 46.37 -19.70 11.37
C GLN A 107 47.20 -20.98 11.30
N ILE A 108 48.46 -20.85 10.91
CA ILE A 108 49.43 -21.95 10.81
C ILE A 108 50.76 -21.45 11.38
N ARG A 109 51.55 -22.34 12.01
CA ARG A 109 52.87 -21.99 12.54
C ARG A 109 53.81 -21.51 11.44
N LYS A 110 54.47 -20.37 11.67
CA LYS A 110 55.47 -19.82 10.75
C LYS A 110 56.56 -20.85 10.42
N GLY A 111 56.80 -21.08 9.13
CA GLY A 111 57.76 -22.09 8.65
C GLY A 111 57.14 -23.46 8.32
N VAL A 112 55.85 -23.68 8.61
CA VAL A 112 55.10 -24.86 8.17
C VAL A 112 54.40 -24.56 6.83
N THR A 113 54.58 -25.44 5.85
CA THR A 113 53.86 -25.33 4.58
C THR A 113 52.42 -25.84 4.75
N PRO A 114 51.39 -25.05 4.39
CA PRO A 114 50.00 -25.50 4.46
C PRO A 114 49.76 -26.74 3.61
N LYS A 115 48.96 -27.68 4.11
CA LYS A 115 48.47 -28.81 3.29
C LYS A 115 47.47 -28.29 2.24
N PRO A 116 47.26 -29.02 1.13
CA PRO A 116 46.27 -28.64 0.12
C PRO A 116 44.88 -28.44 0.72
N GLU A 117 44.13 -27.49 0.16
CA GLU A 117 42.77 -27.21 0.61
C GLU A 117 41.86 -28.44 0.46
N PRO A 118 41.08 -28.79 1.51
CA PRO A 118 40.06 -29.82 1.41
C PRO A 118 39.02 -29.54 0.33
N ALA A 119 38.56 -30.59 -0.36
CA ALA A 119 37.48 -30.46 -1.33
C ALA A 119 36.18 -29.97 -0.67
N LEU A 120 35.49 -29.04 -1.31
CA LEU A 120 34.23 -28.49 -0.83
C LEU A 120 33.12 -29.56 -0.89
N VAL A 121 32.61 -29.99 0.26
CA VAL A 121 31.45 -30.89 0.34
C VAL A 121 30.21 -30.03 0.55
N VAL A 122 29.38 -29.88 -0.49
CA VAL A 122 28.10 -29.17 -0.38
C VAL A 122 27.02 -30.20 -0.06
N GLU A 123 26.38 -30.08 1.11
CA GLU A 123 25.16 -30.85 1.40
C GLU A 123 24.07 -30.47 0.41
N LYS A 124 23.78 -31.40 -0.51
CA LYS A 124 22.73 -31.25 -1.52
C LYS A 124 21.54 -32.09 -1.09
N TYR A 125 20.42 -31.42 -0.80
CA TYR A 125 19.15 -32.10 -0.55
C TYR A 125 18.55 -32.59 -1.86
N ASN A 126 17.91 -33.75 -1.80
CA ASN A 126 17.15 -34.27 -2.93
C ASN A 126 15.92 -33.38 -3.18
N THR A 127 15.52 -33.29 -4.44
CA THR A 127 14.33 -32.54 -4.85
C THR A 127 13.37 -33.46 -5.59
N THR A 128 12.07 -33.22 -5.39
CA THR A 128 11.04 -33.82 -6.23
C THR A 128 11.12 -33.26 -7.66
N GLN A 129 10.45 -33.91 -8.61
CA GLN A 129 10.41 -33.47 -10.01
C GLN A 129 9.81 -32.07 -10.19
N ASP A 130 8.87 -31.69 -9.31
CA ASP A 130 8.24 -30.36 -9.26
C ASP A 130 8.99 -29.37 -8.36
N GLY A 131 10.23 -29.68 -7.97
CA GLY A 131 11.16 -28.73 -7.34
C GLY A 131 11.04 -28.56 -5.83
N TRP A 132 10.31 -29.43 -5.12
CA TRP A 132 10.23 -29.38 -3.66
C TRP A 132 11.44 -30.05 -3.02
N LEU A 133 11.99 -29.44 -1.98
CA LEU A 133 13.07 -30.00 -1.18
C LEU A 133 12.54 -31.16 -0.33
N ILE A 134 13.25 -32.29 -0.34
CA ILE A 134 12.91 -33.47 0.45
C ILE A 134 13.71 -33.46 1.74
N TYR A 135 13.01 -33.52 2.88
CA TYR A 135 13.62 -33.66 4.20
C TYR A 135 12.76 -34.58 5.07
N ASN A 136 13.32 -35.73 5.46
CA ASN A 136 12.60 -36.85 6.06
C ASN A 136 11.36 -37.22 5.23
N ASP A 137 10.18 -37.37 5.87
CA ASP A 137 8.93 -37.74 5.21
C ASP A 137 8.12 -36.54 4.69
N SER A 138 8.74 -35.35 4.62
CA SER A 138 8.10 -34.09 4.23
C SER A 138 8.78 -33.43 3.03
N HIS A 139 7.99 -32.71 2.25
CA HIS A 139 8.45 -31.90 1.13
C HIS A 139 8.24 -30.42 1.45
N TYR A 140 9.21 -29.57 1.11
CA TYR A 140 9.19 -28.14 1.37
C TYR A 140 9.39 -27.32 0.10
N LEU A 141 8.66 -26.22 -0.01
CA LEU A 141 8.81 -25.23 -1.08
C LEU A 141 9.06 -23.87 -0.46
N ILE A 142 10.18 -23.26 -0.82
CA ILE A 142 10.53 -21.90 -0.40
C ILE A 142 10.14 -20.98 -1.55
N ASN A 143 9.04 -20.25 -1.38
CA ASN A 143 8.56 -19.30 -2.37
C ASN A 143 9.10 -17.90 -2.04
N THR A 144 9.68 -17.23 -3.03
CA THR A 144 10.21 -15.87 -2.93
C THR A 144 9.21 -14.78 -3.31
N ASP A 145 8.05 -15.15 -3.85
CA ASP A 145 6.95 -14.22 -4.10
C ASP A 145 6.45 -13.63 -2.78
N THR A 146 6.32 -12.31 -2.71
CA THR A 146 5.82 -11.63 -1.51
C THR A 146 4.30 -11.58 -1.54
N LEU A 147 3.67 -12.27 -0.59
CA LEU A 147 2.21 -12.32 -0.45
C LEU A 147 1.80 -12.07 1.01
N PRO A 148 0.63 -11.49 1.26
CA PRO A 148 0.04 -11.48 2.59
C PRO A 148 -0.29 -12.92 3.02
N MET A 149 -0.30 -13.19 4.32
CA MET A 149 -0.38 -14.55 4.88
C MET A 149 -1.52 -15.39 4.30
N GLU A 150 -2.74 -14.85 4.20
CA GLU A 150 -3.91 -15.58 3.68
C GLU A 150 -3.72 -15.99 2.21
N ALA A 151 -3.08 -15.14 1.39
CA ALA A 151 -2.79 -15.45 0.00
C ALA A 151 -1.64 -16.47 -0.11
N ALA A 152 -0.60 -16.36 0.72
CA ALA A 152 0.48 -17.34 0.84
C ALA A 152 -0.05 -18.72 1.23
N ARG A 153 -0.96 -18.77 2.23
CA ARG A 153 -1.66 -19.97 2.65
C ARG A 153 -2.47 -20.59 1.50
N ALA A 154 -3.25 -19.77 0.80
CA ALA A 154 -4.02 -20.23 -0.35
C ALA A 154 -3.12 -20.77 -1.47
N TYR A 155 -1.94 -20.19 -1.67
CA TYR A 155 -0.93 -20.71 -2.59
C TYR A 155 -0.45 -22.10 -2.16
N CYS A 156 -0.06 -22.29 -0.89
CA CYS A 156 0.38 -23.60 -0.41
C CYS A 156 -0.71 -24.66 -0.57
N LYS A 157 -1.97 -24.32 -0.24
CA LYS A 157 -3.12 -25.23 -0.41
C LYS A 157 -3.36 -25.63 -1.86
N ARG A 158 -3.26 -24.68 -2.80
CA ARG A 158 -3.36 -24.97 -4.24
C ARG A 158 -2.26 -25.91 -4.73
N ASN A 159 -1.13 -25.94 -4.04
CA ASN A 159 0.01 -26.83 -4.32
C ASN A 159 0.07 -28.04 -3.37
N PHE A 160 -1.09 -28.46 -2.84
CA PHE A 160 -1.27 -29.67 -2.03
C PHE A 160 -0.48 -29.67 -0.71
N GLY A 161 -0.16 -28.49 -0.18
CA GLY A 161 0.48 -28.31 1.11
C GLY A 161 -0.26 -27.33 2.01
N GLU A 162 0.39 -26.97 3.11
CA GLU A 162 0.02 -25.87 3.99
C GLU A 162 1.27 -25.02 4.23
N LEU A 163 1.13 -23.85 4.86
CA LEU A 163 2.30 -23.13 5.37
C LEU A 163 3.09 -24.01 6.35
N ALA A 164 4.41 -23.85 6.37
CA ALA A 164 5.31 -24.78 7.01
C ALA A 164 5.09 -24.90 8.52
N VAL A 165 4.90 -26.12 8.99
CA VAL A 165 4.80 -26.48 10.40
C VAL A 165 6.13 -27.06 10.85
N ILE A 166 6.71 -26.50 11.92
CA ILE A 166 8.03 -26.87 12.42
C ILE A 166 7.89 -27.50 13.81
N THR A 167 8.15 -28.80 13.93
CA THR A 167 7.92 -29.55 15.17
C THR A 167 9.20 -29.94 15.91
N ALA A 168 10.37 -29.68 15.34
CA ALA A 168 11.66 -30.01 15.94
C ALA A 168 12.77 -29.03 15.54
N GLU A 169 13.81 -28.95 16.38
CA GLU A 169 14.98 -28.12 16.13
C GLU A 169 15.74 -28.49 14.84
N SER A 170 15.81 -29.79 14.51
CA SER A 170 16.47 -30.26 13.29
C SER A 170 15.74 -29.77 12.02
N GLU A 171 14.41 -29.73 12.04
CA GLU A 171 13.58 -29.20 10.96
C GLU A 171 13.75 -27.67 10.82
N ARG A 172 13.76 -26.95 11.95
CA ARG A 172 14.05 -25.50 11.96
C ARG A 172 15.41 -25.20 11.33
N LYS A 173 16.45 -25.92 11.76
CA LYS A 173 17.82 -25.78 11.24
C LYS A 173 17.89 -26.08 9.75
N PHE A 174 17.23 -27.14 9.29
CA PHE A 174 17.13 -27.46 7.86
C PHE A 174 16.55 -26.28 7.07
N LEU A 175 15.39 -25.76 7.46
CA LEU A 175 14.72 -24.64 6.78
C LEU A 175 15.56 -23.37 6.83
N TRP A 176 16.11 -23.03 8.00
CA TRP A 176 16.99 -21.89 8.19
C TRP A 176 18.19 -21.93 7.24
N LYS A 177 18.87 -23.09 7.11
CA LYS A 177 20.01 -23.25 6.18
C LYS A 177 19.63 -23.04 4.72
N GLN A 178 18.38 -23.29 4.33
CA GLN A 178 17.92 -23.01 2.97
C GLN A 178 17.64 -21.52 2.76
N ILE A 179 16.95 -20.87 3.69
CA ILE A 179 16.62 -19.43 3.56
C ILE A 179 17.84 -18.54 3.78
N ALA A 180 18.84 -18.97 4.57
CA ALA A 180 20.12 -18.28 4.75
C ALA A 180 20.87 -18.03 3.44
N LYS A 181 20.66 -18.89 2.43
CA LYS A 181 21.23 -18.74 1.09
C LYS A 181 20.47 -17.71 0.23
N GLY A 182 19.22 -17.42 0.59
CA GLY A 182 18.32 -16.51 -0.13
C GLY A 182 18.66 -15.02 0.03
N ALA A 183 17.96 -14.18 -0.74
CA ALA A 183 18.11 -12.73 -0.69
C ALA A 183 17.19 -12.04 0.33
N LEU A 184 16.12 -12.71 0.77
CA LEU A 184 15.06 -12.11 1.60
C LEU A 184 15.28 -12.37 3.09
N ASN A 185 14.83 -11.45 3.95
CA ASN A 185 15.21 -11.42 5.37
C ASN A 185 14.35 -12.30 6.27
N GLN A 186 13.09 -12.56 5.93
CA GLN A 186 12.16 -13.35 6.75
C GLN A 186 11.08 -13.98 5.89
N TYR A 187 10.52 -15.10 6.35
CA TYR A 187 9.56 -15.91 5.60
C TYR A 187 8.38 -16.33 6.47
N TYR A 188 7.15 -16.28 5.96
CA TYR A 188 5.99 -16.82 6.67
C TYR A 188 6.11 -18.33 6.90
N ILE A 189 5.74 -18.74 8.11
CA ILE A 189 5.53 -20.13 8.54
C ILE A 189 4.09 -20.29 9.03
N GLY A 190 3.61 -21.53 9.20
CA GLY A 190 2.20 -21.83 9.45
C GLY A 190 1.70 -21.55 10.87
N MET A 191 2.50 -20.94 11.74
CA MET A 191 2.08 -20.60 13.10
C MET A 191 1.29 -19.30 13.09
N ILE A 192 0.22 -19.27 13.88
CA ILE A 192 -0.58 -18.09 14.15
C ILE A 192 -0.60 -17.80 15.64
N VAL A 193 -0.84 -16.53 15.91
CA VAL A 193 -0.85 -15.93 17.23
C VAL A 193 -2.28 -15.42 17.48
N ASN A 194 -2.99 -16.05 18.40
CA ASN A 194 -4.41 -15.81 18.67
C ASN A 194 -4.59 -14.54 19.53
N LEU A 195 -5.81 -13.99 19.53
CA LEU A 195 -6.16 -12.79 20.31
C LEU A 195 -5.99 -12.97 21.83
N ASP A 196 -6.05 -14.20 22.34
CA ASP A 196 -5.79 -14.55 23.74
C ASP A 196 -4.30 -14.78 24.04
N LYS A 197 -3.43 -14.48 23.09
CA LYS A 197 -1.98 -14.67 23.14
C LYS A 197 -1.51 -16.13 23.14
N SER A 198 -2.39 -17.07 22.82
CA SER A 198 -2.00 -18.46 22.53
C SER A 198 -1.48 -18.60 21.09
N PHE A 199 -0.65 -19.62 20.83
CA PHE A 199 -0.15 -19.92 19.49
C PHE A 199 -0.64 -21.28 19.03
N SER A 200 -0.94 -21.41 17.74
CA SER A 200 -1.36 -22.66 17.13
C SER A 200 -0.88 -22.78 15.68
N TRP A 201 -0.80 -24.01 15.19
CA TRP A 201 -0.51 -24.28 13.78
C TRP A 201 -1.80 -24.26 12.96
N LEU A 202 -1.75 -23.67 11.76
CA LEU A 202 -2.89 -23.55 10.85
C LEU A 202 -3.46 -24.88 10.33
N ASP A 203 -2.69 -25.96 10.40
CA ASP A 203 -3.09 -27.32 10.04
C ASP A 203 -3.71 -28.11 11.21
N GLY A 204 -3.68 -27.55 12.43
CA GLY A 204 -4.15 -28.20 13.65
C GLY A 204 -3.13 -29.10 14.35
N THR A 205 -1.88 -29.16 13.87
CA THR A 205 -0.80 -29.87 14.56
C THR A 205 -0.59 -29.28 15.96
N PRO A 206 -0.38 -30.09 17.02
CA PRO A 206 -0.12 -29.56 18.35
C PRO A 206 1.23 -28.83 18.42
N VAL A 207 1.29 -27.75 19.19
CA VAL A 207 2.54 -27.00 19.40
C VAL A 207 3.42 -27.74 20.41
N THR A 208 4.46 -28.41 19.92
CA THR A 208 5.45 -29.14 20.75
C THR A 208 6.83 -28.50 20.77
N TYR A 209 7.05 -27.50 19.91
CA TYR A 209 8.34 -26.84 19.71
C TYR A 209 8.11 -25.39 19.34
N THR A 210 8.90 -24.49 19.93
CA THR A 210 8.95 -23.08 19.59
C THR A 210 10.40 -22.61 19.53
N ALA A 211 10.65 -21.57 18.73
CA ALA A 211 11.96 -20.96 18.58
C ALA A 211 11.81 -19.46 18.33
N TRP A 212 11.22 -18.77 19.30
CA TRP A 212 11.05 -17.31 19.24
C TRP A 212 12.39 -16.58 19.32
N GLU A 213 12.44 -15.42 18.67
CA GLU A 213 13.53 -14.46 18.80
C GLU A 213 13.49 -13.78 20.19
N HIS A 214 14.58 -13.17 20.61
CA HIS A 214 14.64 -12.48 21.90
C HIS A 214 13.53 -11.42 22.00
N ASN A 215 12.78 -11.41 23.10
CA ASN A 215 11.59 -10.58 23.33
C ASN A 215 10.38 -10.86 22.41
N GLU A 216 10.43 -11.91 21.60
CA GLU A 216 9.29 -12.36 20.81
C GLU A 216 8.55 -13.54 21.48
N PRO A 217 7.24 -13.68 21.21
CA PRO A 217 6.40 -12.77 20.45
C PRO A 217 5.98 -11.54 21.29
N ASN A 218 6.09 -10.35 20.69
CA ASN A 218 5.86 -9.08 21.37
C ASN A 218 4.41 -8.57 21.22
N PHE A 219 3.65 -9.11 20.26
CA PHE A 219 2.27 -8.74 19.96
C PHE A 219 2.08 -7.24 19.71
N ALA A 220 2.91 -6.61 18.87
CA ALA A 220 2.91 -5.16 18.70
C ALA A 220 1.51 -4.63 18.40
N ASN A 221 1.02 -3.75 19.28
CA ASN A 221 -0.34 -3.18 19.25
C ASN A 221 -1.48 -4.21 19.15
N ASN A 222 -1.28 -5.47 19.54
CA ASN A 222 -2.20 -6.59 19.33
C ASN A 222 -2.56 -6.83 17.85
N GLU A 223 -1.68 -6.51 16.90
CA GLU A 223 -1.92 -6.65 15.45
C GLU A 223 -1.09 -7.76 14.80
N GLU A 224 -0.12 -8.29 15.54
CA GLU A 224 0.84 -9.27 15.06
C GLU A 224 0.32 -10.68 15.30
N ASN A 225 -0.47 -11.18 14.35
CA ASN A 225 -1.18 -12.45 14.45
C ASN A 225 -0.56 -13.61 13.64
N CYS A 226 0.53 -13.34 12.90
CA CYS A 226 1.17 -14.31 12.02
C CYS A 226 2.65 -14.45 12.34
N VAL A 227 3.25 -15.59 12.06
CA VAL A 227 4.64 -15.85 12.45
C VAL A 227 5.54 -15.99 11.24
N THR A 228 6.74 -15.43 11.34
CA THR A 228 7.80 -15.55 10.35
C THR A 228 9.04 -16.17 10.96
N ILE A 229 9.90 -16.77 10.12
CA ILE A 229 11.24 -17.20 10.47
C ILE A 229 12.28 -16.25 9.88
N TYR A 230 13.18 -15.74 10.71
CA TYR A 230 14.27 -14.86 10.28
C TYR A 230 15.40 -15.63 9.58
N LYS A 231 15.95 -15.01 8.55
CA LYS A 231 17.14 -15.51 7.85
C LYS A 231 18.39 -15.45 8.71
N SER A 232 18.51 -14.45 9.60
CA SER A 232 19.73 -14.19 10.39
C SER A 232 20.11 -15.38 11.27
N MET A 233 19.18 -15.86 12.09
CA MET A 233 19.42 -16.92 13.09
C MET A 233 18.37 -18.06 13.04
N GLY A 234 17.34 -17.93 12.21
CA GLY A 234 16.28 -18.93 12.09
C GLY A 234 15.29 -18.94 13.26
N PHE A 235 15.26 -17.87 14.08
CA PHE A 235 14.27 -17.67 15.13
C PHE A 235 13.03 -16.95 14.60
N TRP A 236 11.97 -16.94 15.39
CA TRP A 236 10.63 -16.55 14.96
C TRP A 236 10.21 -15.19 15.48
N ASN A 237 9.42 -14.49 14.68
CA ASN A 237 8.85 -13.17 14.96
C ASN A 237 7.35 -13.22 14.66
N ASP A 238 6.50 -12.70 15.53
CA ASP A 238 5.13 -12.38 15.16
C ASP A 238 5.07 -11.09 14.34
N ILE A 239 4.16 -11.00 13.39
CA ILE A 239 4.00 -9.86 12.50
C ILE A 239 2.55 -9.76 12.05
N ASN A 240 2.11 -8.56 11.69
CA ASN A 240 0.79 -8.36 11.09
C ASN A 240 0.69 -9.19 9.79
N CYS A 241 -0.39 -9.97 9.65
CA CYS A 241 -0.57 -10.92 8.54
C CYS A 241 -0.81 -10.25 7.18
N GLY A 242 -1.16 -8.96 7.17
CA GLY A 242 -1.38 -8.17 5.95
C GLY A 242 -0.09 -7.75 5.25
N VAL A 243 1.06 -7.95 5.91
CA VAL A 243 2.40 -7.69 5.38
C VAL A 243 2.73 -8.66 4.24
N GLU A 244 3.23 -8.15 3.12
CA GLU A 244 3.63 -9.02 2.00
C GLU A 244 5.04 -9.57 2.22
N LEU A 245 5.17 -10.89 2.36
CA LEU A 245 6.45 -11.57 2.60
C LEU A 245 6.56 -12.86 1.79
N PRO A 246 7.79 -13.34 1.54
CA PRO A 246 7.98 -14.69 1.05
C PRO A 246 7.53 -15.71 2.10
N PHE A 247 7.36 -16.97 1.70
CA PHE A 247 6.72 -17.95 2.56
C PHE A 247 7.21 -19.38 2.27
N ILE A 248 7.08 -20.25 3.25
CA ILE A 248 7.50 -21.65 3.14
C ILE A 248 6.25 -22.54 3.20
N CYS A 249 6.07 -23.38 2.19
CA CYS A 249 5.05 -24.42 2.19
C CYS A 249 5.64 -25.76 2.63
N LYS A 250 4.84 -26.58 3.32
CA LYS A 250 5.13 -27.97 3.69
C LYS A 250 4.00 -28.87 3.21
N ARG A 251 4.34 -30.04 2.66
CA ARG A 251 3.39 -31.11 2.35
C ARG A 251 3.97 -32.47 2.75
N ASN A 252 3.10 -33.43 3.01
CA ASN A 252 3.51 -34.81 3.31
C ASN A 252 4.02 -35.48 2.02
N SER A 253 5.01 -36.36 2.12
CA SER A 253 5.47 -37.19 0.98
C SER A 253 4.36 -38.04 0.34
N ASN A 254 3.37 -38.47 1.13
CA ASN A 254 2.20 -39.23 0.69
C ASN A 254 0.97 -38.36 0.38
N PHE A 255 1.16 -37.10 -0.02
CA PHE A 255 0.03 -36.22 -0.34
C PHE A 255 -0.82 -36.82 -1.47
N VAL A 256 -2.14 -36.73 -1.31
CA VAL A 256 -3.10 -37.15 -2.34
C VAL A 256 -3.46 -35.91 -3.16
N ASN A 257 -3.56 -36.04 -4.49
CA ASN A 257 -4.12 -35.01 -5.38
C ASN A 257 -5.64 -34.90 -5.18
N THR A 258 -6.08 -34.60 -3.97
CA THR A 258 -7.48 -34.37 -3.64
C THR A 258 -7.83 -32.91 -3.91
N THR A 259 -8.88 -32.71 -4.69
CA THR A 259 -9.44 -31.39 -4.98
C THR A 259 -9.83 -30.69 -3.68
N MET A 260 -9.41 -29.44 -3.50
CA MET A 260 -9.79 -28.64 -2.33
C MET A 260 -11.31 -28.71 -2.10
N ALA A 261 -11.71 -29.00 -0.86
CA ALA A 261 -13.13 -28.98 -0.50
C ALA A 261 -13.71 -27.58 -0.81
N PRO A 262 -14.89 -27.51 -1.46
CA PRO A 262 -15.49 -26.22 -1.80
C PRO A 262 -15.73 -25.40 -0.52
N THR A 263 -15.29 -24.14 -0.54
CA THR A 263 -15.48 -23.22 0.57
C THR A 263 -16.97 -23.05 0.84
N THR A 264 -17.44 -23.49 2.00
CA THR A 264 -18.85 -23.34 2.37
C THR A 264 -19.16 -21.86 2.57
N VAL A 265 -20.18 -21.41 1.85
CA VAL A 265 -20.62 -20.01 1.76
C VAL A 265 -21.25 -19.64 3.12
N PRO A 266 -20.64 -18.79 3.99
CA PRO A 266 -21.03 -18.61 5.41
C PRO A 266 -22.47 -18.16 5.66
N LYS A 267 -23.40 -19.08 5.95
CA LYS A 267 -24.83 -18.75 6.18
C LYS A 267 -24.95 -18.00 7.51
N GLY A 268 -25.77 -16.94 7.58
CA GLY A 268 -25.97 -16.15 8.79
C GLY A 268 -26.45 -14.72 8.54
N GLY A 269 -26.88 -14.04 9.61
CA GLY A 269 -27.41 -12.68 9.62
C GLY A 269 -26.65 -11.75 10.57
N CYS A 270 -27.16 -10.53 10.74
CA CYS A 270 -26.60 -9.54 11.65
C CYS A 270 -27.55 -9.30 12.83
N SER A 271 -26.99 -9.03 14.01
CA SER A 271 -27.76 -8.64 15.19
C SER A 271 -28.54 -7.34 14.94
N PRO A 272 -29.59 -7.04 15.73
CA PRO A 272 -30.29 -5.76 15.64
C PRO A 272 -29.32 -4.57 15.70
N GLU A 273 -29.62 -3.50 14.96
CA GLU A 273 -28.78 -2.29 14.81
C GLU A 273 -27.47 -2.45 14.02
N TRP A 274 -27.12 -3.67 13.61
CA TRP A 274 -26.01 -3.90 12.68
C TRP A 274 -26.54 -3.97 11.25
N VAL A 275 -25.92 -3.24 10.34
CA VAL A 275 -26.29 -3.22 8.93
C VAL A 275 -25.52 -4.33 8.20
N SER A 276 -26.24 -5.17 7.47
CA SER A 276 -25.64 -6.24 6.66
C SER A 276 -25.24 -5.71 5.29
N PHE A 277 -23.98 -5.97 4.90
CA PHE A 277 -23.51 -5.75 3.53
C PHE A 277 -22.50 -6.82 3.15
N GLN A 278 -22.70 -7.47 1.99
CA GLN A 278 -21.86 -8.57 1.49
C GLN A 278 -21.51 -9.63 2.56
N ARG A 279 -22.50 -9.96 3.41
CA ARG A 279 -22.40 -10.98 4.47
C ARG A 279 -21.35 -10.66 5.55
N LYS A 280 -21.20 -9.37 5.80
CA LYS A 280 -20.55 -8.80 6.98
C LYS A 280 -21.54 -7.85 7.66
N CYS A 281 -21.31 -7.62 8.94
CA CYS A 281 -22.12 -6.75 9.77
C CYS A 281 -21.31 -5.51 10.12
N TYR A 282 -21.89 -4.34 9.95
CA TYR A 282 -21.27 -3.04 10.24
C TYR A 282 -22.11 -2.24 11.22
N LYS A 283 -21.46 -1.50 12.10
CA LYS A 283 -22.13 -0.55 13.00
C LYS A 283 -21.27 0.70 13.15
N LEU A 284 -21.90 1.86 12.98
CA LEU A 284 -21.27 3.17 13.12
C LEU A 284 -21.63 3.72 14.51
N PHE A 285 -20.62 4.06 15.29
CA PHE A 285 -20.75 4.64 16.63
C PHE A 285 -20.35 6.10 16.58
N THR A 286 -21.33 7.01 16.56
CA THR A 286 -21.07 8.46 16.38
C THR A 286 -21.25 9.30 17.65
N SER A 287 -21.91 8.75 18.68
CA SER A 287 -22.12 9.43 19.97
C SER A 287 -21.26 8.86 21.10
N ASN A 288 -20.36 7.92 20.79
CA ASN A 288 -19.49 7.23 21.75
C ASN A 288 -18.04 7.49 21.36
N ASN A 289 -17.61 8.76 21.40
CA ASN A 289 -16.28 9.11 20.91
C ASN A 289 -15.19 8.49 21.76
N LYS A 290 -14.18 7.91 21.11
CA LYS A 290 -13.04 7.23 21.73
C LYS A 290 -11.75 7.57 20.99
N ASN A 291 -10.62 7.48 21.67
CA ASN A 291 -9.34 7.40 20.98
C ASN A 291 -9.29 6.10 20.15
N TRP A 292 -8.34 6.01 19.23
CA TRP A 292 -8.32 4.91 18.27
C TRP A 292 -8.16 3.53 18.93
N GLN A 293 -7.30 3.44 19.96
CA GLN A 293 -7.05 2.19 20.67
C GLN A 293 -8.27 1.70 21.48
N ASP A 294 -8.97 2.62 22.15
CA ASP A 294 -10.20 2.33 22.89
C ASP A 294 -11.35 1.97 21.95
N ALA A 295 -11.45 2.64 20.79
CA ALA A 295 -12.41 2.31 19.73
C ALA A 295 -12.20 0.87 19.21
N ARG A 296 -10.94 0.49 18.98
CA ARG A 296 -10.59 -0.87 18.56
C ARG A 296 -10.94 -1.90 19.63
N THR A 297 -10.53 -1.65 20.87
CA THR A 297 -10.82 -2.54 22.00
C THR A 297 -12.33 -2.75 22.14
N TYR A 298 -13.12 -1.70 21.97
CA TYR A 298 -14.58 -1.78 21.97
C TYR A 298 -15.11 -2.65 20.83
N CYS A 299 -14.63 -2.48 19.60
CA CYS A 299 -15.05 -3.34 18.49
C CYS A 299 -14.69 -4.82 18.70
N ILE A 300 -13.56 -5.12 19.33
CA ILE A 300 -13.16 -6.48 19.70
C ILE A 300 -14.14 -7.09 20.71
N GLN A 301 -14.53 -6.32 21.73
CA GLN A 301 -15.54 -6.73 22.72
C GLN A 301 -16.91 -7.02 22.08
N GLU A 302 -17.26 -6.31 20.99
CA GLU A 302 -18.47 -6.55 20.19
C GLU A 302 -18.39 -7.77 19.25
N GLY A 303 -17.30 -8.54 19.30
CA GLY A 303 -17.04 -9.71 18.46
C GLY A 303 -16.59 -9.37 17.05
N GLY A 304 -15.99 -8.19 16.86
CA GLY A 304 -15.49 -7.68 15.59
C GLY A 304 -14.10 -7.05 15.70
N ASN A 305 -13.84 -6.07 14.84
CA ASN A 305 -12.68 -5.18 14.91
C ASN A 305 -13.08 -3.84 14.28
N LEU A 306 -12.22 -2.83 14.32
CA LEU A 306 -12.39 -1.65 13.47
C LEU A 306 -12.49 -2.07 12.01
N VAL A 307 -13.26 -1.33 11.22
CA VAL A 307 -13.56 -1.69 9.84
C VAL A 307 -12.29 -1.71 8.98
N SER A 308 -12.07 -2.84 8.30
CA SER A 308 -11.19 -2.92 7.13
C SER A 308 -11.99 -2.70 5.85
N ILE A 309 -11.46 -1.94 4.90
CA ILE A 309 -12.13 -1.60 3.64
C ILE A 309 -11.27 -2.09 2.48
N VAL A 310 -11.59 -3.28 1.97
CA VAL A 310 -10.70 -3.99 1.04
C VAL A 310 -11.10 -3.83 -0.43
N ASN A 311 -12.22 -3.18 -0.71
CA ASN A 311 -12.68 -2.94 -2.08
C ASN A 311 -13.60 -1.71 -2.20
N LYS A 312 -13.76 -1.23 -3.44
CA LYS A 312 -14.56 -0.05 -3.79
C LYS A 312 -16.06 -0.20 -3.46
N LEU A 313 -16.62 -1.41 -3.45
CA LEU A 313 -18.04 -1.62 -3.13
C LEU A 313 -18.31 -1.49 -1.63
N GLU A 314 -17.43 -2.01 -0.79
CA GLU A 314 -17.48 -1.84 0.66
C GLU A 314 -17.30 -0.36 1.03
N GLN A 315 -16.35 0.34 0.39
CA GLN A 315 -16.20 1.79 0.53
C GLN A 315 -17.49 2.53 0.14
N ALA A 316 -18.07 2.22 -1.01
CA ALA A 316 -19.29 2.86 -1.47
C ALA A 316 -20.45 2.64 -0.50
N PHE A 317 -20.63 1.42 0.00
CA PHE A 317 -21.61 1.12 1.04
C PHE A 317 -21.41 1.99 2.28
N LEU A 318 -20.21 2.01 2.86
CA LEU A 318 -19.93 2.81 4.06
C LEU A 318 -20.13 4.31 3.81
N THR A 319 -19.70 4.82 2.66
CA THR A 319 -19.89 6.23 2.27
C THR A 319 -21.37 6.62 2.27
N THR A 320 -22.27 5.73 1.80
CA THR A 320 -23.72 5.99 1.86
C THR A 320 -24.27 5.95 3.29
N GLN A 321 -23.70 5.14 4.18
CA GLN A 321 -24.12 5.11 5.60
C GLN A 321 -23.67 6.38 6.34
N VAL A 322 -22.46 6.88 6.05
CA VAL A 322 -21.89 8.10 6.65
C VAL A 322 -22.68 9.36 6.27
N LEU A 323 -23.52 9.33 5.22
CA LEU A 323 -24.40 10.44 4.88
C LEU A 323 -25.27 10.90 6.06
N HIS A 324 -25.69 9.96 6.92
CA HIS A 324 -26.57 10.22 8.05
C HIS A 324 -25.87 10.86 9.26
N TYR A 325 -24.56 11.04 9.19
CA TYR A 325 -23.72 11.49 10.30
C TYR A 325 -22.77 12.60 9.83
N ASN A 326 -22.37 13.49 10.75
CA ASN A 326 -21.40 14.56 10.46
C ASN A 326 -20.07 14.37 11.19
N ASP A 327 -19.91 13.26 11.90
CA ASP A 327 -18.70 12.95 12.65
C ASP A 327 -17.70 12.19 11.77
N ASP A 328 -16.43 12.54 11.86
CA ASP A 328 -15.35 11.73 11.30
C ASP A 328 -15.19 10.45 12.12
N LEU A 329 -14.94 9.32 11.46
CA LEU A 329 -15.02 8.00 12.06
C LEU A 329 -13.71 7.22 11.93
N TRP A 330 -13.20 6.68 13.03
CA TRP A 330 -12.07 5.76 13.00
C TRP A 330 -12.36 4.53 12.14
N ILE A 331 -11.36 4.16 11.33
CA ILE A 331 -11.26 2.88 10.63
C ILE A 331 -10.04 2.12 11.11
N GLY A 332 -9.92 0.84 10.74
CA GLY A 332 -8.85 -0.03 11.26
C GLY A 332 -7.49 0.14 10.59
N MET A 333 -7.32 1.11 9.68
CA MET A 333 -6.03 1.33 9.02
C MET A 333 -5.15 2.19 9.91
N ASN A 334 -3.88 1.82 10.04
CA ASN A 334 -2.89 2.54 10.82
C ASN A 334 -1.45 2.18 10.40
N ASP A 335 -0.47 3.00 10.77
CA ASP A 335 0.96 2.74 10.62
C ASP A 335 1.74 2.90 11.96
N VAL A 336 1.05 2.74 13.09
CA VAL A 336 1.59 2.90 14.47
C VAL A 336 2.83 2.02 14.72
N ASN A 337 2.88 0.84 14.11
CA ASN A 337 4.00 -0.09 14.27
C ASN A 337 5.21 0.28 13.39
N TRP A 338 4.98 0.90 12.24
CA TRP A 338 6.03 1.25 11.30
C TRP A 338 5.55 2.39 10.38
N GLU A 339 6.06 3.59 10.64
CA GLU A 339 5.81 4.82 9.88
C GLU A 339 5.80 4.59 8.36
N MET A 340 4.80 5.15 7.69
CA MET A 340 4.53 5.03 6.25
C MET A 340 4.18 3.62 5.77
N ARG A 341 3.93 2.68 6.69
CA ARG A 341 3.49 1.31 6.39
C ARG A 341 2.11 1.02 6.96
N PHE A 342 1.09 1.53 6.27
CA PHE A 342 -0.30 1.33 6.64
C PHE A 342 -0.76 -0.13 6.53
N LEU A 343 -1.32 -0.66 7.62
CA LEU A 343 -1.85 -2.01 7.74
C LEU A 343 -3.24 -1.98 8.37
N TRP A 344 -4.04 -3.03 8.14
CA TRP A 344 -5.33 -3.19 8.79
C TRP A 344 -5.17 -3.91 10.13
N THR A 345 -5.89 -3.45 11.15
CA THR A 345 -5.97 -4.06 12.49
C THR A 345 -6.54 -5.47 12.51
N ASP A 346 -7.25 -5.88 11.45
CA ASP A 346 -7.81 -7.22 11.26
C ASP A 346 -6.94 -8.10 10.34
N SER A 347 -5.68 -7.69 10.11
CA SER A 347 -4.67 -8.46 9.41
C SER A 347 -5.01 -8.74 7.93
N LYS A 348 -5.94 -7.96 7.34
CA LYS A 348 -6.25 -8.01 5.90
C LYS A 348 -5.18 -7.31 5.06
N ALA A 349 -5.03 -7.78 3.84
CA ALA A 349 -4.16 -7.15 2.84
C ALA A 349 -4.72 -5.79 2.39
N ILE A 350 -3.81 -4.88 2.04
CA ILE A 350 -4.14 -3.56 1.49
C ILE A 350 -4.39 -3.70 -0.02
N SER A 351 -5.64 -3.99 -0.40
CA SER A 351 -6.04 -4.11 -1.82
C SER A 351 -6.78 -2.90 -2.38
N TYR A 352 -7.08 -1.92 -1.53
CA TYR A 352 -7.86 -0.73 -1.88
C TYR A 352 -7.52 0.42 -0.94
N THR A 353 -7.48 1.64 -1.48
CA THR A 353 -7.33 2.89 -0.70
C THR A 353 -8.26 3.98 -1.21
N ASN A 354 -8.76 4.84 -0.32
CA ASN A 354 -9.59 6.00 -0.66
C ASN A 354 -9.11 7.30 0.00
N TRP A 355 -7.81 7.55 -0.08
CA TRP A 355 -7.20 8.74 0.53
C TRP A 355 -7.77 10.03 -0.03
N ALA A 356 -8.02 11.00 0.85
CA ALA A 356 -8.32 12.36 0.46
C ALA A 356 -7.10 13.00 -0.21
N LYS A 357 -7.33 13.97 -1.10
CA LYS A 357 -6.24 14.66 -1.80
C LYS A 357 -5.24 15.26 -0.80
N GLY A 358 -3.96 14.95 -0.99
CA GLY A 358 -2.87 15.38 -0.10
C GLY A 358 -2.60 14.47 1.10
N HIS A 359 -3.32 13.35 1.24
CA HIS A 359 -3.08 12.33 2.26
C HIS A 359 -2.60 11.00 1.66
N PRO A 360 -1.86 10.18 2.43
CA PRO A 360 -1.29 10.50 3.74
C PRO A 360 -0.26 11.64 3.62
N SER A 361 -0.32 12.62 4.53
CA SER A 361 0.54 13.80 4.48
C SER A 361 1.83 13.50 5.23
N GLN A 362 2.98 13.67 4.58
CA GLN A 362 4.27 13.62 5.27
C GLN A 362 4.45 14.90 6.08
N SER A 363 4.84 14.78 7.36
CA SER A 363 5.43 15.91 8.05
C SER A 363 6.70 16.31 7.28
N ILE A 364 6.82 17.60 6.96
CA ILE A 364 7.93 18.12 6.15
C ILE A 364 9.25 17.84 6.89
N GLU A 365 10.17 17.10 6.26
CA GLU A 365 11.53 16.90 6.74
C GLU A 365 12.15 18.26 7.14
N GLY A 366 12.47 18.42 8.43
CA GLY A 366 13.17 19.60 8.94
C GLY A 366 12.54 20.28 10.17
N ARG A 367 11.42 19.80 10.70
CA ARG A 367 10.96 20.15 12.05
C ARG A 367 10.81 18.91 12.91
N TYR A 368 11.66 18.80 13.93
CA TYR A 368 11.59 17.83 15.02
C TYR A 368 10.32 18.04 15.87
N PHE A 369 9.14 17.68 15.39
CA PHE A 369 7.94 17.59 16.22
C PHE A 369 7.21 16.28 15.98
N ASP A 370 7.00 15.56 17.08
CA ASP A 370 6.34 14.26 17.35
C ASP A 370 4.87 14.12 16.86
N GLU A 371 4.42 14.86 15.85
CA GLU A 371 3.04 14.72 15.35
C GLU A 371 2.97 13.57 14.34
N ALA A 372 3.09 12.34 14.84
CA ALA A 372 2.90 11.11 14.11
C ALA A 372 1.38 10.86 13.95
N PHE A 373 0.84 11.27 12.78
CA PHE A 373 -0.56 11.04 12.45
C PHE A 373 -0.74 9.59 11.97
N ASP A 374 -0.71 8.64 12.91
CA ASP A 374 -0.59 7.22 12.55
C ASP A 374 -1.94 6.52 12.31
N CYS A 375 -3.04 7.14 12.75
CA CYS A 375 -4.37 6.54 12.73
C CYS A 375 -5.22 7.13 11.61
N VAL A 376 -6.10 6.31 11.03
CA VAL A 376 -6.88 6.74 9.86
C VAL A 376 -8.35 6.93 10.21
N ILE A 377 -8.90 8.07 9.80
CA ILE A 377 -10.34 8.35 9.82
C ILE A 377 -10.96 8.26 8.43
N MET A 378 -12.23 7.90 8.37
CA MET A 378 -13.13 8.19 7.27
C MET A 378 -13.85 9.52 7.55
N VAL A 379 -13.73 10.47 6.62
CA VAL A 379 -14.32 11.80 6.77
C VAL A 379 -15.85 11.72 6.73
N GLY A 380 -16.51 12.29 7.73
CA GLY A 380 -17.97 12.39 7.82
C GLY A 380 -18.49 13.83 7.80
N GLY A 381 -17.71 14.81 8.25
CA GLY A 381 -18.19 16.20 8.38
C GLY A 381 -18.16 17.02 7.10
N ALA A 382 -17.17 16.83 6.24
CA ALA A 382 -16.98 17.66 5.05
C ALA A 382 -17.65 17.05 3.81
N ASN A 383 -18.75 17.65 3.33
CA ASN A 383 -19.55 17.13 2.20
C ASN A 383 -18.75 16.77 0.93
N LYS A 384 -17.68 17.52 0.60
CA LYS A 384 -16.85 17.25 -0.58
C LYS A 384 -15.86 16.09 -0.40
N LEU A 385 -15.52 15.75 0.83
CA LEU A 385 -14.54 14.71 1.17
C LEU A 385 -15.19 13.52 1.88
N LYS A 386 -16.52 13.53 2.06
CA LYS A 386 -17.24 12.51 2.83
C LYS A 386 -16.95 11.11 2.26
N GLY A 387 -16.53 10.18 3.12
CA GLY A 387 -16.09 8.84 2.76
C GLY A 387 -14.60 8.71 2.41
N GLN A 388 -13.88 9.80 2.10
CA GLN A 388 -12.44 9.76 1.88
C GLN A 388 -11.67 9.63 3.20
N TRP A 389 -10.42 9.20 3.11
CA TRP A 389 -9.59 8.87 4.27
C TRP A 389 -8.55 9.94 4.55
N LYS A 390 -8.27 10.18 5.82
CA LYS A 390 -7.20 11.07 6.28
C LYS A 390 -6.47 10.42 7.44
N VAL A 391 -5.18 10.73 7.53
CA VAL A 391 -4.39 10.49 8.73
C VAL A 391 -4.81 11.48 9.83
N GLU A 392 -4.78 11.03 11.07
CA GLU A 392 -5.22 11.75 12.26
C GLU A 392 -4.47 11.25 13.50
N ASP A 393 -4.34 12.11 14.52
CA ASP A 393 -3.69 11.77 15.78
C ASP A 393 -4.54 10.72 16.52
N CYS A 394 -3.92 9.55 16.78
CA CYS A 394 -4.54 8.40 17.45
C CYS A 394 -5.15 8.73 18.81
N GLY A 395 -4.64 9.75 19.51
CA GLY A 395 -5.12 10.22 20.81
C GLY A 395 -6.44 11.02 20.72
N THR A 396 -6.83 11.49 19.55
CA THR A 396 -8.07 12.26 19.37
C THR A 396 -9.31 11.41 19.57
N THR A 397 -10.37 11.98 20.13
CA THR A 397 -11.62 11.24 20.34
C THR A 397 -12.56 11.42 19.14
N ARG A 398 -12.93 10.31 18.49
CA ARG A 398 -13.79 10.30 17.30
C ARG A 398 -14.83 9.19 17.42
N GLY A 399 -15.88 9.28 16.60
CA GLY A 399 -16.73 8.13 16.33
C GLY A 399 -15.95 7.02 15.64
N PHE A 400 -16.50 5.82 15.50
CA PHE A 400 -15.78 4.70 14.90
C PHE A 400 -16.71 3.69 14.25
N ILE A 401 -16.16 2.87 13.35
CA ILE A 401 -16.90 1.85 12.61
C ILE A 401 -16.39 0.47 13.00
N CYS A 402 -17.26 -0.37 13.54
CA CYS A 402 -16.96 -1.78 13.77
C CYS A 402 -17.44 -2.66 12.63
N LYS A 403 -16.67 -3.71 12.31
CA LYS A 403 -16.98 -4.75 11.33
C LYS A 403 -16.86 -6.13 11.96
N LYS A 404 -17.83 -7.00 11.71
CA LYS A 404 -17.77 -8.42 12.11
C LYS A 404 -18.40 -9.36 11.09
N ASN A 405 -18.10 -10.65 11.24
CA ASN A 405 -18.71 -11.70 10.43
C ASN A 405 -20.20 -11.84 10.76
N VAL A 406 -20.99 -12.36 9.80
CA VAL A 406 -22.37 -12.75 10.08
C VAL A 406 -22.43 -13.88 11.08
N ASP A 407 -23.44 -13.84 11.94
CA ASP A 407 -23.72 -14.90 12.89
C ASP A 407 -24.58 -15.98 12.22
N SER A 408 -24.04 -17.20 12.17
CA SER A 408 -24.70 -18.36 11.58
C SER A 408 -26.02 -18.76 12.25
N GLN A 409 -26.23 -18.34 13.50
CA GLN A 409 -27.45 -18.62 14.25
C GLN A 409 -28.58 -17.64 13.91
N ILE A 410 -28.26 -16.49 13.31
CA ILE A 410 -29.24 -15.49 12.93
C ILE A 410 -29.74 -15.81 11.51
N ALA A 411 -31.02 -16.13 11.39
CA ALA A 411 -31.65 -16.32 10.08
C ALA A 411 -31.70 -14.99 9.32
N VAL A 412 -31.36 -15.02 8.02
CA VAL A 412 -31.45 -13.85 7.15
C VAL A 412 -32.93 -13.57 6.86
N PRO A 413 -33.48 -12.39 7.21
CA PRO A 413 -34.83 -12.04 6.80
C PRO A 413 -34.88 -11.92 5.26
N ALA A 414 -35.97 -12.41 4.66
CA ALA A 414 -36.19 -12.30 3.22
C ALA A 414 -36.13 -10.83 2.82
N THR A 415 -35.26 -10.50 1.86
CA THR A 415 -35.13 -9.13 1.35
C THR A 415 -36.44 -8.76 0.67
N THR A 416 -37.23 -7.88 1.28
CA THR A 416 -38.42 -7.31 0.66
C THR A 416 -37.95 -6.44 -0.50
N VAL A 417 -38.25 -6.88 -1.72
CA VAL A 417 -38.00 -6.13 -2.94
C VAL A 417 -38.87 -4.88 -2.89
N SER A 418 -38.27 -3.75 -2.50
CA SER A 418 -38.95 -2.45 -2.52
C SER A 418 -39.15 -2.03 -3.97
N SER A 419 -40.41 -2.04 -4.41
CA SER A 419 -40.86 -1.40 -5.64
C SER A 419 -40.97 0.11 -5.41
N LYS A 420 -39.89 0.87 -5.59
CA LYS A 420 -39.95 2.32 -5.65
C LYS A 420 -39.24 2.85 -6.89
N THR A 421 -39.90 3.79 -7.55
CA THR A 421 -39.50 4.45 -8.79
C THR A 421 -38.39 5.47 -8.55
N PHE A 422 -38.35 6.14 -7.38
CA PHE A 422 -37.27 7.04 -6.96
C PHE A 422 -36.75 6.74 -5.55
N HIS A 423 -35.43 6.76 -5.37
CA HIS A 423 -34.72 6.59 -4.10
C HIS A 423 -34.22 7.94 -3.58
N LYS A 424 -34.65 8.35 -2.38
CA LYS A 424 -34.23 9.61 -1.76
C LYS A 424 -32.86 9.49 -1.11
N ILE A 425 -31.96 10.43 -1.41
CA ILE A 425 -30.60 10.53 -0.86
C ILE A 425 -30.32 11.99 -0.54
N GLY A 426 -30.23 12.32 0.75
CA GLY A 426 -30.21 13.71 1.20
C GLY A 426 -31.49 14.43 0.77
N ASN A 427 -31.34 15.55 0.09
CA ASN A 427 -32.46 16.35 -0.44
C ASN A 427 -32.91 15.89 -1.84
N ASP A 428 -32.08 15.12 -2.55
CA ASP A 428 -32.33 14.70 -3.91
C ASP A 428 -33.02 13.34 -3.97
N SER A 429 -33.68 13.05 -5.10
CA SER A 429 -34.27 11.74 -5.39
C SER A 429 -33.77 11.22 -6.74
N TYR A 430 -33.36 9.96 -6.79
CA TYR A 430 -32.74 9.34 -7.96
C TYR A 430 -33.53 8.13 -8.48
N GLN A 431 -33.68 8.01 -9.79
CA GLN A 431 -34.32 6.88 -10.46
C GLN A 431 -33.40 6.28 -11.51
N LEU A 432 -33.24 4.95 -11.49
CA LEU A 432 -32.59 4.20 -12.57
C LEU A 432 -33.60 3.87 -13.66
N VAL A 433 -33.32 4.29 -14.88
CA VAL A 433 -34.03 3.90 -16.09
C VAL A 433 -33.23 2.79 -16.77
N THR A 434 -33.80 1.59 -16.83
CA THR A 434 -33.16 0.39 -17.37
C THR A 434 -33.38 0.18 -18.87
N GLU A 435 -34.02 1.13 -19.54
CA GLU A 435 -34.12 1.17 -20.99
C GLU A 435 -32.81 1.70 -21.58
N LYS A 436 -32.34 1.11 -22.68
CA LYS A 436 -31.11 1.56 -23.36
C LYS A 436 -31.44 2.66 -24.35
N LEU A 437 -31.03 3.87 -24.04
CA LEU A 437 -31.42 5.07 -24.78
C LEU A 437 -30.20 5.86 -25.22
N LYS A 438 -30.33 6.60 -26.32
CA LYS A 438 -29.36 7.65 -26.66
C LYS A 438 -29.42 8.75 -25.62
N TRP A 439 -28.33 9.49 -25.44
CA TRP A 439 -28.25 10.47 -24.36
C TRP A 439 -29.40 11.50 -24.39
N HIS A 440 -29.77 11.98 -25.58
CA HIS A 440 -30.88 12.94 -25.75
C HIS A 440 -32.28 12.31 -25.57
N GLU A 441 -32.43 11.01 -25.83
CA GLU A 441 -33.65 10.26 -25.55
C GLU A 441 -33.80 10.03 -24.04
N ALA A 442 -32.72 9.63 -23.38
CA ALA A 442 -32.63 9.46 -21.93
C ALA A 442 -32.97 10.76 -21.19
N ARG A 443 -32.44 11.91 -21.66
CA ARG A 443 -32.78 13.22 -21.09
C ARG A 443 -34.25 13.55 -21.21
N ARG A 444 -34.83 13.38 -22.40
CA ARG A 444 -36.27 13.63 -22.62
C ARG A 444 -37.14 12.75 -21.73
N GLN A 445 -36.73 11.51 -21.48
CA GLN A 445 -37.45 10.64 -20.56
C GLN A 445 -37.37 11.14 -19.11
N CYS A 446 -36.19 11.54 -18.62
CA CYS A 446 -36.09 12.13 -17.28
C CYS A 446 -36.97 13.39 -17.16
N GLN A 447 -36.99 14.24 -18.19
CA GLN A 447 -37.80 15.46 -18.23
C GLN A 447 -39.30 15.18 -18.27
N ALA A 448 -39.73 14.07 -18.89
CA ALA A 448 -41.12 13.64 -18.86
C ALA A 448 -41.61 13.30 -17.43
N ASP A 449 -40.68 12.92 -16.56
CA ASP A 449 -40.92 12.60 -15.15
C ASP A 449 -40.53 13.75 -14.20
N ASP A 450 -40.53 15.02 -14.66
CA ASP A 450 -40.18 16.20 -13.84
C ASP A 450 -38.84 16.03 -13.09
N ALA A 451 -37.84 15.57 -13.86
CA ALA A 451 -36.46 15.34 -13.46
C ALA A 451 -35.52 15.74 -14.62
N ASP A 452 -34.21 15.69 -14.40
CA ASP A 452 -33.24 15.74 -15.50
C ASP A 452 -32.21 14.61 -15.31
N LEU A 453 -31.32 14.41 -16.28
CA LEU A 453 -30.21 13.47 -16.11
C LEU A 453 -29.35 13.90 -14.91
N ALA A 454 -28.97 12.94 -14.08
CA ALA A 454 -28.41 13.23 -12.77
C ALA A 454 -27.07 13.97 -12.83
N SER A 455 -26.95 15.02 -12.02
CA SER A 455 -25.69 15.60 -11.59
C SER A 455 -25.09 14.87 -10.39
N ILE A 456 -23.78 14.66 -10.41
CA ILE A 456 -23.04 13.98 -9.35
C ILE A 456 -22.14 15.00 -8.67
N LEU A 457 -22.61 15.51 -7.53
CA LEU A 457 -22.05 16.69 -6.89
C LEU A 457 -21.05 16.37 -5.77
N ASN A 458 -21.02 15.13 -5.31
CA ASN A 458 -20.18 14.72 -4.17
C ASN A 458 -19.93 13.20 -4.18
N PRO A 459 -18.97 12.71 -3.35
CA PRO A 459 -18.64 11.29 -3.28
C PRO A 459 -19.79 10.38 -2.82
N VAL A 460 -20.77 10.89 -2.06
CA VAL A 460 -21.91 10.08 -1.60
C VAL A 460 -22.82 9.68 -2.76
N ILE A 461 -23.10 10.61 -3.68
CA ILE A 461 -23.89 10.30 -4.88
C ILE A 461 -23.13 9.32 -5.78
N GLN A 462 -21.82 9.50 -5.94
CA GLN A 462 -20.97 8.55 -6.66
C GLN A 462 -21.01 7.15 -6.05
N ALA A 463 -20.96 7.05 -4.71
CA ALA A 463 -21.04 5.80 -3.97
C ALA A 463 -22.40 5.11 -4.17
N PHE A 464 -23.51 5.85 -4.13
CA PHE A 464 -24.82 5.29 -4.42
C PHE A 464 -24.90 4.72 -5.85
N ILE A 465 -24.43 5.47 -6.84
CA ILE A 465 -24.44 5.00 -8.24
C ILE A 465 -23.51 3.79 -8.41
N THR A 466 -22.38 3.76 -7.70
CA THR A 466 -21.48 2.60 -7.65
C THR A 466 -22.20 1.34 -7.19
N LEU A 467 -23.03 1.42 -6.14
CA LEU A 467 -23.85 0.30 -5.66
C LEU A 467 -24.91 -0.12 -6.69
N LEU A 468 -25.52 0.84 -7.40
CA LEU A 468 -26.47 0.56 -8.49
C LEU A 468 -25.79 -0.18 -9.66
N ILE A 469 -24.64 0.31 -10.13
CA ILE A 469 -23.87 -0.30 -11.21
C ILE A 469 -23.44 -1.71 -10.82
N SER A 470 -23.00 -1.93 -9.58
CA SER A 470 -22.64 -3.26 -9.10
C SER A 470 -23.79 -4.26 -9.14
N LYS A 471 -25.03 -3.80 -8.94
CA LYS A 471 -26.22 -4.66 -8.96
C LYS A 471 -26.66 -5.01 -10.38
N HIS A 472 -26.55 -4.06 -11.32
CA HIS A 472 -27.07 -4.22 -12.68
C HIS A 472 -26.01 -4.60 -13.71
N ASN A 473 -24.73 -4.30 -13.43
CA ASN A 473 -23.58 -4.51 -14.31
C ASN A 473 -23.77 -3.93 -15.72
N LYS A 474 -24.22 -2.67 -15.79
CA LYS A 474 -24.46 -1.91 -17.03
C LYS A 474 -23.96 -0.47 -16.88
N PRO A 475 -23.44 0.13 -17.97
CA PRO A 475 -23.10 1.56 -18.01
C PRO A 475 -24.35 2.43 -17.93
N ILE A 476 -24.21 3.62 -17.35
CA ILE A 476 -25.32 4.55 -17.06
C ILE A 476 -24.98 5.97 -17.52
N TRP A 477 -25.83 6.58 -18.34
CA TRP A 477 -25.78 7.99 -18.72
C TRP A 477 -26.02 8.90 -17.52
N ILE A 478 -25.23 9.97 -17.46
CA ILE A 478 -25.35 11.06 -16.48
C ILE A 478 -25.52 12.40 -17.20
N GLY A 479 -25.86 13.44 -16.44
CA GLY A 479 -26.19 14.77 -16.96
C GLY A 479 -25.00 15.61 -17.42
N LEU A 480 -23.77 15.09 -17.38
CA LEU A 480 -22.57 15.83 -17.78
C LEU A 480 -22.41 15.80 -19.30
N ASN A 481 -22.24 16.97 -19.91
CA ASN A 481 -22.15 17.10 -21.36
C ASN A 481 -21.25 18.28 -21.75
N ASN A 482 -20.51 18.20 -22.87
CA ASN A 482 -19.78 19.34 -23.45
C ASN A 482 -20.34 19.85 -24.80
N ASN A 483 -21.10 19.02 -25.52
CA ASN A 483 -21.62 19.31 -26.87
C ASN A 483 -22.72 20.37 -26.83
N VAL A 484 -23.55 20.35 -25.77
CA VAL A 484 -24.69 21.26 -25.62
C VAL A 484 -24.40 22.41 -24.65
N THR A 485 -23.15 22.56 -24.22
CA THR A 485 -22.71 23.47 -23.15
C THR A 485 -21.49 24.31 -23.57
N GLY A 486 -21.32 24.50 -24.89
CA GLY A 486 -20.30 25.40 -25.44
C GLY A 486 -18.87 24.88 -25.35
N GLY A 487 -18.65 23.56 -25.42
CA GLY A 487 -17.32 22.95 -25.44
C GLY A 487 -16.68 22.72 -24.06
N ARG A 488 -17.37 23.08 -22.98
CA ARG A 488 -17.00 22.80 -21.57
C ARG A 488 -17.97 21.79 -20.96
N PHE A 489 -17.47 20.79 -20.23
CA PHE A 489 -18.32 19.84 -19.52
C PHE A 489 -19.10 20.55 -18.42
N LYS A 490 -20.43 20.68 -18.59
CA LYS A 490 -21.33 21.24 -17.57
C LYS A 490 -22.49 20.29 -17.31
N TRP A 491 -23.02 20.33 -16.09
CA TRP A 491 -24.24 19.61 -15.77
C TRP A 491 -25.43 20.27 -16.44
N VAL A 492 -26.32 19.46 -17.02
CA VAL A 492 -27.46 19.97 -17.79
C VAL A 492 -28.59 20.53 -16.93
N ASP A 493 -28.54 20.30 -15.63
CA ASP A 493 -29.37 20.90 -14.59
C ASP A 493 -28.72 22.16 -13.97
N ASN A 494 -27.68 22.69 -14.61
CA ASN A 494 -26.95 23.93 -14.29
C ASN A 494 -26.18 23.93 -12.95
N TRP A 495 -26.08 22.80 -12.26
CA TRP A 495 -25.20 22.73 -11.11
C TRP A 495 -23.73 22.90 -11.51
N LEU A 496 -22.92 23.48 -10.62
CA LEU A 496 -21.49 23.65 -10.84
C LEU A 496 -20.77 22.30 -10.74
N LEU A 497 -19.89 22.00 -11.71
CA LEU A 497 -19.02 20.85 -11.63
C LEU A 497 -17.94 21.11 -10.56
N THR A 498 -18.03 20.43 -9.42
CA THR A 498 -17.09 20.59 -8.28
C THR A 498 -16.48 19.28 -7.80
N PHE A 499 -16.86 18.18 -8.46
CA PHE A 499 -16.45 16.82 -8.17
C PHE A 499 -16.36 16.06 -9.50
N THR A 500 -15.32 15.24 -9.67
CA THR A 500 -15.09 14.46 -10.88
C THR A 500 -14.47 13.12 -10.55
N GLU A 501 -14.88 12.07 -11.25
CA GLU A 501 -14.34 10.70 -11.11
C GLU A 501 -14.02 10.12 -12.49
N TRP A 502 -13.24 10.87 -13.27
CA TRP A 502 -12.84 10.48 -14.62
C TRP A 502 -12.07 9.16 -14.63
N GLY A 503 -12.36 8.30 -15.60
CA GLY A 503 -11.59 7.10 -15.86
C GLY A 503 -10.21 7.41 -16.42
N LYS A 504 -9.36 6.38 -16.47
CA LYS A 504 -8.00 6.51 -17.02
C LYS A 504 -8.04 7.05 -18.46
N ASN A 505 -7.29 8.13 -18.70
CA ASN A 505 -7.23 8.85 -19.98
C ASN A 505 -8.54 9.51 -20.44
N GLU A 506 -9.48 9.79 -19.53
CA GLU A 506 -10.68 10.58 -19.81
C GLU A 506 -10.54 12.01 -19.23
N PRO A 507 -11.31 12.99 -19.72
CA PRO A 507 -12.25 12.91 -20.85
C PRO A 507 -11.53 12.92 -22.21
N LYS A 508 -12.11 12.24 -23.22
CA LYS A 508 -11.63 12.32 -24.60
C LYS A 508 -12.18 13.55 -25.30
N SER A 509 -11.37 14.16 -26.17
CA SER A 509 -11.72 15.39 -26.88
C SER A 509 -12.75 15.19 -28.01
N ASN A 510 -12.93 13.97 -28.51
CA ASN A 510 -13.81 13.68 -29.65
C ASN A 510 -15.26 13.36 -29.27
N TYR A 511 -15.57 13.28 -27.97
CA TYR A 511 -16.88 12.85 -27.48
C TYR A 511 -17.39 13.79 -26.40
N GLY A 512 -18.69 14.10 -26.46
CA GLY A 512 -19.29 15.10 -25.58
C GLY A 512 -20.32 14.61 -24.57
N CYS A 513 -20.77 13.36 -24.67
CA CYS A 513 -21.69 12.77 -23.71
C CYS A 513 -20.94 11.90 -22.71
N VAL A 514 -21.33 11.96 -21.43
CA VAL A 514 -20.63 11.28 -20.34
C VAL A 514 -21.52 10.22 -19.70
N TYR A 515 -20.94 9.05 -19.46
CA TYR A 515 -21.56 7.94 -18.75
C TYR A 515 -20.62 7.43 -17.65
N ILE A 516 -21.18 6.71 -16.67
CA ILE A 516 -20.38 5.91 -15.73
C ILE A 516 -20.33 4.48 -16.25
N ASP A 517 -19.13 3.95 -16.40
CA ASP A 517 -18.90 2.59 -16.90
C ASP A 517 -19.00 1.54 -15.77
N VAL A 518 -18.93 0.26 -16.13
CA VAL A 518 -18.96 -0.86 -15.17
C VAL A 518 -17.77 -0.87 -14.19
N ASP A 519 -16.68 -0.18 -14.52
CA ASP A 519 -15.54 0.08 -13.64
C ASP A 519 -15.78 1.24 -12.65
N GLN A 520 -16.98 1.83 -12.66
CA GLN A 520 -17.45 2.87 -11.76
C GLN A 520 -16.67 4.19 -11.90
N THR A 521 -16.14 4.46 -13.10
CA THR A 521 -15.49 5.74 -13.47
C THR A 521 -16.24 6.41 -14.63
N TRP A 522 -16.07 7.72 -14.76
CA TRP A 522 -16.74 8.52 -15.78
C TRP A 522 -15.96 8.46 -17.09
N LYS A 523 -16.66 8.21 -18.20
CA LYS A 523 -16.08 8.11 -19.53
C LYS A 523 -16.91 8.88 -20.54
N THR A 524 -16.25 9.32 -21.60
CA THR A 524 -16.88 10.00 -22.72
C THR A 524 -17.27 9.02 -23.82
N ALA A 525 -18.40 9.25 -24.48
CA ALA A 525 -18.89 8.45 -25.58
C ALA A 525 -19.66 9.29 -26.62
N PRO A 526 -19.81 8.79 -27.87
CA PRO A 526 -20.76 9.35 -28.81
C PRO A 526 -22.17 9.41 -28.19
N CYS A 527 -22.84 10.56 -28.33
CA CYS A 527 -24.20 10.74 -27.82
C CYS A 527 -25.25 9.83 -28.50
N THR A 528 -24.85 9.14 -29.58
CA THR A 528 -25.64 8.14 -30.30
C THR A 528 -25.55 6.73 -29.71
N SER A 529 -24.61 6.49 -28.78
CA SER A 529 -24.53 5.22 -28.04
C SER A 529 -25.76 5.03 -27.15
N THR A 530 -26.10 3.79 -26.80
CA THR A 530 -27.29 3.48 -26.00
C THR A 530 -26.92 2.82 -24.66
N TYR A 531 -27.28 3.48 -23.55
CA TYR A 531 -27.01 3.02 -22.18
C TYR A 531 -28.24 3.20 -21.30
N TYR A 532 -28.21 2.63 -20.10
CA TYR A 532 -29.18 2.98 -19.05
C TYR A 532 -29.00 4.45 -18.66
N SER A 533 -29.93 5.03 -17.93
CA SER A 533 -29.79 6.41 -17.46
C SER A 533 -30.22 6.57 -16.02
N ILE A 534 -29.66 7.55 -15.34
CA ILE A 534 -30.10 7.93 -14.00
C ILE A 534 -30.70 9.32 -14.05
N CYS A 535 -31.94 9.43 -13.58
CA CYS A 535 -32.66 10.68 -13.46
C CYS A 535 -32.55 11.20 -12.03
N LYS A 536 -32.41 12.51 -11.86
CA LYS A 536 -32.37 13.22 -10.58
C LYS A 536 -33.52 14.21 -10.52
N ARG A 537 -34.25 14.18 -9.41
CA ARG A 537 -35.16 15.24 -8.99
C ARG A 537 -34.57 15.95 -7.78
N SER A 538 -34.44 17.27 -7.87
CA SER A 538 -33.96 18.11 -6.77
C SER A 538 -35.00 19.17 -6.42
N PRO A 539 -35.26 19.42 -5.13
CA PRO A 539 -36.04 20.58 -4.70
C PRO A 539 -35.22 21.89 -4.77
N GLU A 540 -33.89 21.79 -4.92
CA GLU A 540 -32.98 22.93 -4.92
C GLU A 540 -32.74 23.45 -6.34
N VAL A 541 -32.71 24.77 -6.48
CA VAL A 541 -32.39 25.44 -7.75
C VAL A 541 -30.89 25.73 -7.77
N ALA A 542 -30.23 25.38 -8.88
CA ALA A 542 -28.81 25.63 -9.06
C ALA A 542 -28.50 27.14 -8.87
N PRO A 543 -27.45 27.49 -8.10
CA PRO A 543 -27.03 28.88 -7.94
C PRO A 543 -26.64 29.52 -9.27
N THR A 544 -26.86 30.82 -9.41
CA THR A 544 -26.35 31.60 -10.54
C THR A 544 -24.85 31.87 -10.38
N GLU A 545 -24.07 31.67 -11.46
CA GLU A 545 -22.64 32.00 -11.46
C GLU A 545 -22.46 33.52 -11.30
N PRO A 546 -21.62 33.98 -10.35
CA PRO A 546 -21.37 35.40 -10.18
C PRO A 546 -20.61 35.99 -11.40
N PRO A 547 -20.82 37.28 -11.73
CA PRO A 547 -20.10 37.91 -12.83
C PRO A 547 -18.59 37.89 -12.60
N GLN A 548 -17.83 37.36 -13.57
CA GLN A 548 -16.37 37.42 -13.50
C GLN A 548 -15.85 38.77 -14.01
N LEU A 549 -15.75 39.74 -13.10
CA LEU A 549 -15.20 41.07 -13.40
C LEU A 549 -13.66 41.04 -13.43
N PRO A 550 -13.01 41.82 -14.31
CA PRO A 550 -11.56 42.00 -14.32
C PRO A 550 -11.06 42.47 -12.95
N GLY A 551 -10.27 41.65 -12.26
CA GLY A 551 -9.62 42.00 -10.99
C GLY A 551 -8.43 42.95 -11.17
N ASN A 552 -7.92 43.50 -10.07
CA ASN A 552 -6.67 44.27 -10.07
C ASN A 552 -5.46 43.33 -9.98
N CYS A 553 -4.58 43.38 -10.97
CA CYS A 553 -3.36 42.58 -10.97
C CYS A 553 -2.22 43.21 -10.17
N PRO A 554 -1.25 42.41 -9.67
CA PRO A 554 -0.05 42.92 -9.01
C PRO A 554 0.76 43.85 -9.93
N GLU A 555 1.49 44.80 -9.32
CA GLU A 555 2.36 45.71 -10.06
C GLU A 555 3.41 44.96 -10.89
N SER A 556 3.54 45.35 -12.15
CA SER A 556 4.51 44.76 -13.07
C SER A 556 5.93 45.19 -12.68
N LYS A 557 6.81 44.22 -12.43
CA LYS A 557 8.25 44.45 -12.17
C LYS A 557 9.04 44.09 -13.43
N LYS A 558 10.32 44.49 -13.53
CA LYS A 558 11.18 44.45 -14.73
C LYS A 558 11.18 43.13 -15.56
N TYR A 559 10.68 42.01 -15.04
CA TYR A 559 10.53 40.70 -15.70
C TYR A 559 9.19 39.98 -15.40
N ARG A 560 8.16 40.70 -14.91
CA ARG A 560 6.87 40.14 -14.48
C ARG A 560 5.76 41.07 -14.95
N ASN A 561 5.13 40.72 -16.06
CA ASN A 561 3.99 41.46 -16.60
C ASN A 561 2.72 40.66 -16.34
N TRP A 562 1.80 41.24 -15.57
CA TRP A 562 0.51 40.62 -15.26
C TRP A 562 -0.57 41.16 -16.17
N ILE A 563 -1.27 40.27 -16.87
CA ILE A 563 -2.37 40.59 -17.78
C ILE A 563 -3.69 40.16 -17.13
N PRO A 564 -4.62 41.08 -16.84
CA PRO A 564 -5.92 40.73 -16.29
C PRO A 564 -6.78 40.06 -17.35
N PHE A 565 -7.43 38.96 -16.98
CA PHE A 565 -8.49 38.34 -17.78
C PHE A 565 -9.51 37.71 -16.83
N ARG A 566 -10.73 38.27 -16.85
CA ARG A 566 -11.82 37.92 -15.92
C ARG A 566 -11.34 37.97 -14.47
N GLY A 567 -11.68 36.99 -13.63
CA GLY A 567 -11.29 36.95 -12.23
C GLY A 567 -9.80 36.70 -11.96
N HIS A 568 -8.95 36.59 -12.99
CA HIS A 568 -7.56 36.12 -12.86
C HIS A 568 -6.53 37.05 -13.51
N CYS A 569 -5.27 36.87 -13.12
CA CYS A 569 -4.11 37.58 -13.66
C CYS A 569 -3.10 36.57 -14.18
N TYR A 570 -2.61 36.79 -15.40
CA TYR A 570 -1.74 35.85 -16.12
C TYR A 570 -0.37 36.47 -16.37
N SER A 571 0.68 35.67 -16.28
CA SER A 571 2.04 36.06 -16.64
C SER A 571 2.65 34.97 -17.51
N PHE A 572 3.14 35.34 -18.70
CA PHE A 572 3.69 34.42 -19.69
C PHE A 572 5.22 34.43 -19.62
N LEU A 573 5.82 33.31 -19.25
CA LEU A 573 7.27 33.18 -19.00
C LEU A 573 7.93 32.34 -20.09
N SER A 574 8.79 32.95 -20.91
CA SER A 574 9.47 32.30 -22.05
C SER A 574 10.98 32.05 -21.81
N SER A 575 11.51 32.43 -20.65
CA SER A 575 12.97 32.63 -20.46
C SER A 575 13.72 31.48 -19.78
N LYS A 576 13.13 30.29 -19.60
CA LYS A 576 13.83 29.19 -18.91
C LYS A 576 13.46 27.80 -19.42
N VAL A 577 14.49 27.00 -19.71
CA VAL A 577 14.41 25.54 -19.88
C VAL A 577 14.30 24.92 -18.48
N GLU A 578 13.15 25.09 -17.86
CA GLU A 578 12.83 24.47 -16.58
C GLU A 578 11.94 23.24 -16.84
N ASN A 579 12.23 22.16 -16.12
CA ASN A 579 11.33 21.02 -16.04
C ASN A 579 10.04 21.40 -15.30
N TRP A 580 9.01 20.55 -15.36
CA TRP A 580 7.67 20.93 -14.87
C TRP A 580 7.67 21.29 -13.38
N ALA A 581 8.47 20.60 -12.57
CA ALA A 581 8.62 20.87 -11.14
C ALA A 581 9.30 22.23 -10.87
N HIS A 582 10.35 22.57 -11.60
CA HIS A 582 11.00 23.88 -11.48
C HIS A 582 10.06 25.01 -11.92
N ALA A 583 9.32 24.82 -13.02
CA ALA A 583 8.34 25.79 -13.49
C ALA A 583 7.24 26.04 -12.43
N THR A 584 6.80 24.97 -11.77
CA THR A 584 5.86 25.03 -10.64
C THR A 584 6.41 25.88 -9.50
N VAL A 585 7.64 25.60 -9.05
CA VAL A 585 8.29 26.36 -7.97
C VAL A 585 8.50 27.83 -8.37
N ALA A 586 8.81 28.11 -9.63
CA ALA A 586 8.96 29.46 -10.15
C ALA A 586 7.64 30.25 -10.05
N CYS A 587 6.52 29.66 -10.44
CA CYS A 587 5.19 30.25 -10.25
C CYS A 587 4.87 30.45 -8.77
N MET A 588 5.13 29.46 -7.91
CA MET A 588 4.88 29.55 -6.47
C MET A 588 5.66 30.70 -5.82
N ARG A 589 6.93 30.91 -6.21
CA ARG A 589 7.76 32.05 -5.76
C ARG A 589 7.21 33.42 -6.19
N MET A 590 6.32 33.45 -7.17
CA MET A 590 5.62 34.66 -7.61
C MET A 590 4.25 34.83 -6.93
N GLY A 591 3.86 33.93 -6.03
CA GLY A 591 2.53 33.91 -5.42
C GLY A 591 1.46 33.39 -6.38
N ALA A 592 1.83 32.51 -7.31
CA ALA A 592 0.98 32.00 -8.38
C ALA A 592 1.12 30.48 -8.56
N SER A 593 0.26 29.89 -9.39
CA SER A 593 0.37 28.50 -9.85
C SER A 593 0.67 28.46 -11.35
N LEU A 594 1.07 27.28 -11.85
CA LEU A 594 0.93 27.02 -13.28
C LEU A 594 -0.56 27.05 -13.66
N VAL A 595 -0.85 27.56 -14.86
CA VAL A 595 -2.23 27.86 -15.28
C VAL A 595 -3.10 26.60 -15.36
N SER A 596 -4.30 26.67 -14.80
CA SER A 596 -5.43 25.81 -15.16
C SER A 596 -6.29 26.53 -16.19
N ILE A 597 -6.74 25.82 -17.23
CA ILE A 597 -7.53 26.40 -18.32
C ILE A 597 -8.94 25.86 -18.20
N GLU A 598 -9.89 26.71 -17.84
CA GLU A 598 -11.23 26.32 -17.40
C GLU A 598 -12.28 26.32 -18.52
N ASP A 599 -12.06 27.09 -19.60
CA ASP A 599 -13.00 27.14 -20.72
C ASP A 599 -12.38 27.56 -22.06
N PRO A 600 -13.10 27.37 -23.19
CA PRO A 600 -12.60 27.71 -24.51
C PRO A 600 -12.23 29.18 -24.73
N ILE A 601 -12.90 30.12 -24.03
CA ILE A 601 -12.64 31.55 -24.20
C ILE A 601 -11.34 31.91 -23.48
N GLU A 602 -11.11 31.37 -22.28
CA GLU A 602 -9.82 31.48 -21.60
C GLU A 602 -8.69 30.83 -22.40
N GLY A 603 -8.93 29.64 -22.96
CA GLY A 603 -7.98 28.96 -23.84
C GLY A 603 -7.59 29.80 -25.06
N THR A 604 -8.56 30.51 -25.64
CA THR A 604 -8.31 31.44 -26.75
C THR A 604 -7.50 32.66 -26.32
N PHE A 605 -7.80 33.25 -25.15
CA PHE A 605 -7.01 34.36 -24.58
C PHE A 605 -5.55 33.93 -24.34
N ILE A 606 -5.34 32.75 -23.78
CA ILE A 606 -3.99 32.19 -23.55
C ILE A 606 -3.29 31.99 -24.90
N GLN A 607 -3.93 31.33 -25.87
CA GLN A 607 -3.36 31.12 -27.20
C GLN A 607 -2.91 32.43 -27.84
N GLN A 608 -3.75 33.46 -27.84
CA GLN A 608 -3.44 34.76 -28.46
C GLN A 608 -2.19 35.42 -27.85
N ASN A 609 -1.96 35.25 -26.55
CA ASN A 609 -0.77 35.77 -25.87
C ASN A 609 0.47 34.89 -26.12
N LEU A 610 0.29 33.57 -26.26
CA LEU A 610 1.38 32.65 -26.56
C LEU A 610 1.87 32.75 -28.00
N ASP A 611 0.98 33.05 -28.94
CA ASP A 611 1.30 33.24 -30.36
C ASP A 611 2.32 34.37 -30.56
N LEU A 612 2.21 35.45 -29.77
CA LEU A 612 3.18 36.55 -29.73
C LEU A 612 4.59 36.12 -29.29
N LEU A 613 4.71 34.96 -28.64
CA LEU A 613 5.96 34.40 -28.13
C LEU A 613 6.42 33.17 -28.94
N GLN A 614 5.75 32.84 -30.04
CA GLN A 614 5.99 31.64 -30.84
C GLN A 614 7.43 31.57 -31.41
N ASP A 615 8.07 32.72 -31.62
CA ASP A 615 9.47 32.78 -32.07
C ASP A 615 10.47 32.43 -30.96
N VAL A 616 10.07 32.55 -29.70
CA VAL A 616 10.90 32.25 -28.52
C VAL A 616 10.67 30.83 -28.04
N ALA A 617 9.41 30.40 -27.94
CA ALA A 617 9.06 29.06 -27.46
C ALA A 617 7.83 28.50 -28.19
N LYS A 618 7.92 27.24 -28.62
CA LYS A 618 6.82 26.54 -29.32
C LYS A 618 5.78 25.92 -28.39
N THR A 619 6.15 25.70 -27.13
CA THR A 619 5.31 25.04 -26.12
C THR A 619 5.57 25.61 -24.74
N PHE A 620 4.54 25.66 -23.90
CA PHE A 620 4.60 26.18 -22.53
C PHE A 620 4.01 25.17 -21.54
N TRP A 621 4.59 25.05 -20.35
CA TRP A 621 4.06 24.21 -19.28
C TRP A 621 2.75 24.76 -18.74
N ILE A 622 1.76 23.88 -18.52
CA ILE A 622 0.51 24.19 -17.82
C ILE A 622 0.39 23.34 -16.56
N GLY A 623 -0.55 23.69 -15.67
CA GLY A 623 -0.71 23.05 -14.36
C GLY A 623 -1.35 21.66 -14.39
N LEU A 624 -1.62 21.10 -15.58
CA LEU A 624 -2.22 19.78 -15.75
C LEU A 624 -1.15 18.70 -15.67
N TYR A 625 -1.38 17.69 -14.84
CA TYR A 625 -0.51 16.52 -14.71
C TYR A 625 -1.32 15.25 -14.45
N LYS A 626 -0.67 14.11 -14.69
CA LYS A 626 -1.24 12.78 -14.50
C LYS A 626 -0.85 12.24 -13.13
N SER A 627 -1.83 11.85 -12.33
CA SER A 627 -1.61 11.17 -11.05
C SER A 627 -1.13 9.74 -11.25
N PHE A 628 -0.61 9.13 -10.18
CA PHE A 628 -0.08 7.76 -10.19
C PHE A 628 -1.13 6.70 -10.57
N ASP A 629 -2.40 6.94 -10.21
CA ASP A 629 -3.55 6.11 -10.60
C ASP A 629 -3.99 6.32 -12.07
N GLY A 630 -3.37 7.27 -12.77
CA GLY A 630 -3.60 7.55 -14.18
C GLY A 630 -4.69 8.58 -14.48
N GLY A 631 -5.25 9.23 -13.47
CA GLY A 631 -6.17 10.36 -13.60
C GLY A 631 -5.47 11.67 -13.98
N TRP A 632 -6.21 12.65 -14.53
CA TRP A 632 -5.70 13.98 -14.84
C TRP A 632 -6.13 14.98 -13.77
N MET A 633 -5.19 15.78 -13.26
CA MET A 633 -5.44 16.76 -12.19
C MET A 633 -4.76 18.10 -12.46
N TRP A 634 -5.45 19.18 -12.11
CA TRP A 634 -4.84 20.51 -12.01
C TRP A 634 -4.11 20.67 -10.68
N ILE A 635 -2.95 21.33 -10.74
CA ILE A 635 -2.10 21.60 -9.57
C ILE A 635 -2.78 22.50 -8.52
N ASP A 636 -3.74 23.32 -8.92
CA ASP A 636 -4.51 24.23 -8.06
C ASP A 636 -5.78 23.59 -7.47
N ASN A 637 -6.00 22.30 -7.70
CA ASN A 637 -7.18 21.53 -7.28
C ASN A 637 -8.50 21.89 -7.99
N ASN A 638 -8.46 22.65 -9.09
CA ASN A 638 -9.64 22.78 -9.94
C ASN A 638 -10.05 21.43 -10.55
N VAL A 639 -11.34 21.28 -10.86
CA VAL A 639 -11.86 20.11 -11.56
C VAL A 639 -11.45 20.15 -13.04
N LEU A 640 -11.29 18.99 -13.66
CA LEU A 640 -11.07 18.91 -15.10
C LEU A 640 -12.40 18.89 -15.84
N ASP A 641 -12.86 20.06 -16.27
CA ASP A 641 -14.14 20.27 -16.97
C ASP A 641 -13.96 20.80 -18.41
N TYR A 642 -12.74 21.11 -18.82
CA TYR A 642 -12.39 21.49 -20.19
C TYR A 642 -11.11 20.77 -20.62
N THR A 643 -11.07 20.36 -21.90
CA THR A 643 -9.86 19.82 -22.52
C THR A 643 -9.68 20.32 -23.94
N ASN A 644 -8.44 20.56 -24.36
CA ASN A 644 -8.10 20.96 -25.73
C ASN A 644 -6.95 20.12 -26.31
N TRP A 645 -7.04 18.80 -26.17
CA TRP A 645 -5.99 17.87 -26.63
C TRP A 645 -5.73 17.97 -28.13
N LYS A 646 -4.45 18.01 -28.51
CA LYS A 646 -3.99 17.84 -29.90
C LYS A 646 -4.34 16.43 -30.39
N SER A 647 -4.57 16.29 -31.69
CA SER A 647 -4.84 14.99 -32.30
C SER A 647 -3.74 13.97 -31.96
N GLY A 648 -4.13 12.79 -31.48
CA GLY A 648 -3.21 11.73 -31.04
C GLY A 648 -2.72 11.82 -29.59
N PHE A 649 -3.24 12.76 -28.80
CA PHE A 649 -2.99 12.90 -27.36
C PHE A 649 -4.28 12.69 -26.53
N PRO A 650 -4.17 12.40 -25.21
CA PRO A 650 -2.95 12.23 -24.42
C PRO A 650 -2.19 10.91 -24.69
N LYS A 651 -0.86 10.91 -24.44
CA LYS A 651 -0.01 9.71 -24.47
C LYS A 651 0.39 9.28 -23.05
N SER A 652 1.48 8.51 -22.90
CA SER A 652 1.90 7.91 -21.62
C SER A 652 2.56 8.87 -20.65
N GLU A 653 3.04 10.03 -21.12
CA GLU A 653 3.75 10.99 -20.28
C GLU A 653 2.81 11.70 -19.29
N MET A 654 3.39 12.21 -18.20
CA MET A 654 2.62 12.66 -17.03
C MET A 654 2.37 14.17 -17.00
N CYS A 655 3.15 14.99 -17.70
CA CYS A 655 3.00 16.45 -17.66
C CYS A 655 2.45 16.97 -18.99
N VAL A 656 1.89 18.18 -18.97
CA VAL A 656 1.19 18.73 -20.14
C VAL A 656 1.76 20.08 -20.54
N THR A 657 1.92 20.25 -21.85
CA THR A 657 2.25 21.54 -22.47
C THR A 657 1.14 22.02 -23.37
N VAL A 658 1.01 23.34 -23.50
CA VAL A 658 0.18 24.01 -24.48
C VAL A 658 1.05 24.49 -25.64
N HIS A 659 0.59 24.22 -26.87
CA HIS A 659 1.25 24.68 -28.10
C HIS A 659 0.92 26.15 -28.37
N SER A 660 1.95 26.95 -28.66
CA SER A 660 1.80 28.40 -28.83
C SER A 660 0.99 28.80 -30.08
N ASP A 661 1.05 27.99 -31.14
CA ASP A 661 0.40 28.25 -32.43
C ASP A 661 -1.11 27.95 -32.44
N SER A 662 -1.49 26.90 -31.71
CA SER A 662 -2.81 26.27 -31.82
C SER A 662 -3.59 26.28 -30.52
N GLY A 663 -2.94 26.58 -29.39
CA GLY A 663 -3.54 26.46 -28.06
C GLY A 663 -3.86 25.02 -27.65
N GLN A 664 -3.51 24.03 -28.48
CA GLN A 664 -3.79 22.62 -28.22
C GLN A 664 -2.78 22.02 -27.24
N TRP A 665 -3.20 20.99 -26.52
CA TRP A 665 -2.42 20.38 -25.45
C TRP A 665 -1.74 19.08 -25.91
N SER A 666 -0.52 18.85 -25.44
CA SER A 666 0.21 17.60 -25.65
C SER A 666 0.87 17.14 -24.35
N THR A 667 0.98 15.82 -24.18
CA THR A 667 1.71 15.23 -23.06
C THR A 667 3.20 15.28 -23.33
N SER A 668 3.98 15.54 -22.28
CA SER A 668 5.44 15.66 -22.33
C SER A 668 6.06 15.09 -21.05
N SER A 669 7.32 14.69 -21.14
CA SER A 669 8.09 14.25 -19.97
C SER A 669 8.18 15.39 -18.96
N CYS A 670 7.93 15.10 -17.68
CA CYS A 670 8.02 16.12 -16.63
C CYS A 670 9.45 16.61 -16.38
N SER A 671 10.45 15.94 -16.96
CA SER A 671 11.90 16.10 -16.77
C SER A 671 12.54 17.19 -17.61
#